data_AF-A0A941BQ74-F1
#
_entry.id   AF-A0A941BQ74-F1
#
_cell.length_a   1.000
_cell.length_b   1.000
_cell.length_c   1.000
_cell.angle_alpha   90.00
_cell.angle_beta   90.00
_cell.angle_gamma   90.00
#
_symmetry.space_group_name_H-M   'P 1'
#
loop_
_entity.id
_entity.type
_entity.pdbx_description
1 polymer ?
#
loop_
_entity_poly.entity_id
_entity_poly.type
_entity_poly.pdbx_seq_one_letter_code
_entity_poly.pdbx_strand_id
1 'polypeptide(L)'
;MALVDVPAELGKAYWDKKKGVIPAGGPLESQLKAFDKKSQAIDWPAFEPGWEKKASSPKELDDLWAALEKTYRAQVVGLKSEAQSVADAAQKLSKDKGLAKPTLDAIKTIADAAKTLGKDIDQGLQTLEKAYDKAATALKAAASGGDDEEESGSQLLDPKRLLSQLTLCKRNAERRVQFGFVNDNKAPPVLCLAPKTAGRRLFALLQAETGIKTGAFGSAWIAEEVLYLSMDKPYGGLVKKVRAPLKAVGFRVRKIVLASEDGTVVEQDEDTEADSQTDAPAAAAPAAAPEAPAEAPADAPAVPPSPDAAYLAKLAAMRADIARGLASGHALAAKIQPLLDFAAGKVASGQALAGVQALLTLEKLLASIPAEAPAAESPAPVDRAKAFNARLAALQPNIKAGMAGPQAEQLKPLIAAIGAAKGNMDLAEAALDKIEAVLEQSASSGSGDPAEAQFQTLLASLEERYLKVLAGNPKEATKLRAVMGLAQDRAEKSQFAAGLNALKQLATLLDEAAAQGSDSGLPEAGIRAYRQSLLEFRTAYDAATRQIEALKKAIPEQLSEEADLAEQLAEGLRDLTGQLQDLVDQAMVAAEDERAPTKAALIAGLSTWKGDIASNPLIAHVDGNPFGVEVRIAELLGTALGRILDNVPGSA
;
A
#
# COMPACT_ATOMS: atom_id res chain seq x y z
N MET A 1 -25.00 2.52 -7.36
CA MET A 1 -24.70 2.06 -8.73
C MET A 1 -24.29 0.60 -8.63
N ALA A 2 -24.64 -0.21 -9.62
CA ALA A 2 -24.13 -1.58 -9.68
C ALA A 2 -22.60 -1.55 -9.73
N LEU A 3 -21.97 -2.54 -9.11
CA LEU A 3 -20.52 -2.66 -9.02
C LEU A 3 -19.87 -2.84 -10.40
N VAL A 4 -20.56 -3.57 -11.29
CA VAL A 4 -20.25 -3.71 -12.70
C VAL A 4 -21.53 -3.37 -13.44
N ASP A 5 -21.54 -2.27 -14.21
CA ASP A 5 -22.67 -1.90 -15.03
C ASP A 5 -22.48 -2.50 -16.43
N VAL A 6 -23.33 -3.44 -16.84
CA VAL A 6 -23.25 -4.03 -18.18
C VAL A 6 -23.80 -3.02 -19.17
N PRO A 7 -22.99 -2.43 -20.06
CA PRO A 7 -23.45 -1.39 -20.96
C PRO A 7 -24.61 -1.88 -21.83
N ALA A 8 -25.66 -1.07 -21.94
CA ALA A 8 -26.86 -1.42 -22.69
C ALA A 8 -26.56 -1.74 -24.16
N GLU A 9 -25.48 -1.18 -24.70
CA GLU A 9 -24.98 -1.37 -26.07
C GLU A 9 -24.53 -2.80 -26.37
N LEU A 10 -24.13 -3.57 -25.35
CA LEU A 10 -23.78 -4.98 -25.50
C LEU A 10 -25.00 -5.90 -25.43
N GLY A 11 -26.11 -5.41 -24.89
CA GLY A 11 -27.34 -6.17 -24.72
C GLY A 11 -28.14 -6.34 -26.01
N LYS A 12 -28.88 -7.45 -26.10
CA LYS A 12 -29.72 -7.78 -27.26
C LYS A 12 -30.67 -6.66 -27.70
N ALA A 13 -31.25 -5.94 -26.73
CA ALA A 13 -32.18 -4.85 -26.99
C ALA A 13 -31.58 -3.70 -27.82
N TYR A 14 -30.28 -3.43 -27.73
CA TYR A 14 -29.64 -2.36 -28.46
C TYR A 14 -29.48 -2.70 -29.95
N TRP A 15 -28.92 -3.87 -30.25
CA TRP A 15 -28.63 -4.26 -31.62
C TRP A 15 -29.84 -4.82 -32.37
N ASP A 16 -30.86 -5.40 -31.70
CA ASP A 16 -32.13 -5.79 -32.34
C ASP A 16 -32.95 -4.56 -32.79
N LYS A 17 -32.94 -3.47 -32.01
CA LYS A 17 -33.63 -2.21 -32.38
C LYS A 17 -32.99 -1.54 -33.61
N LYS A 18 -31.72 -1.83 -33.85
CA LYS A 18 -30.92 -1.31 -34.95
C LYS A 18 -30.90 -2.30 -36.11
N LYS A 19 -32.08 -2.77 -36.57
CA LYS A 19 -32.19 -3.72 -37.69
C LYS A 19 -31.39 -3.22 -38.90
N GLY A 20 -30.49 -4.06 -39.40
CA GLY A 20 -29.60 -3.76 -40.53
C GLY A 20 -28.27 -3.11 -40.17
N VAL A 21 -28.03 -2.77 -38.90
CA VAL A 21 -26.78 -2.14 -38.45
C VAL A 21 -25.67 -3.18 -38.25
N ILE A 22 -25.96 -4.35 -37.70
CA ILE A 22 -24.98 -5.45 -37.61
C ILE A 22 -25.27 -6.47 -38.73
N PRO A 23 -24.28 -6.87 -39.54
CA PRO A 23 -24.45 -7.90 -40.56
C PRO A 23 -24.95 -9.21 -39.95
N ALA A 24 -26.11 -9.68 -40.41
CA ALA A 24 -26.73 -10.90 -39.92
C ALA A 24 -25.85 -12.13 -40.24
N GLY A 25 -25.72 -13.04 -39.29
CA GLY A 25 -24.85 -14.22 -39.39
C GLY A 25 -23.35 -13.92 -39.28
N GLY A 26 -22.97 -12.67 -38.99
CA GLY A 26 -21.58 -12.29 -38.82
C GLY A 26 -20.98 -12.76 -37.48
N PRO A 27 -19.63 -12.82 -37.38
CA PRO A 27 -18.94 -13.23 -36.16
C PRO A 27 -19.27 -12.32 -34.95
N LEU A 28 -19.45 -11.01 -35.19
CA LEU A 28 -19.84 -10.05 -34.15
C LEU A 28 -21.21 -10.36 -33.56
N GLU A 29 -22.21 -10.72 -34.39
CA GLU A 29 -23.55 -11.06 -33.90
C GLU A 29 -23.52 -12.35 -33.05
N SER A 30 -22.74 -13.35 -33.47
CA SER A 30 -22.59 -14.60 -32.70
C SER A 30 -21.94 -14.36 -31.34
N GLN A 31 -20.90 -13.51 -31.30
CA GLN A 31 -20.22 -13.16 -30.04
C GLN A 31 -21.11 -12.31 -29.12
N LEU A 32 -21.85 -11.34 -29.67
CA LEU A 32 -22.81 -10.56 -28.88
C LEU A 32 -23.91 -11.44 -28.27
N LYS A 33 -24.43 -12.43 -29.02
CA LYS A 33 -25.40 -13.41 -28.48
C LYS A 33 -24.78 -14.30 -27.40
N ALA A 34 -23.55 -14.74 -27.58
CA ALA A 34 -22.84 -15.55 -26.58
C ALA A 34 -22.57 -14.75 -25.30
N PHE A 35 -22.14 -13.49 -25.45
CA PHE A 35 -21.93 -12.55 -24.36
C PHE A 35 -23.24 -12.25 -23.60
N ASP A 36 -24.32 -11.87 -24.30
CA ASP A 36 -25.65 -11.57 -23.72
C ASP A 36 -26.22 -12.77 -22.94
N LYS A 37 -26.06 -13.99 -23.48
CA LYS A 37 -26.48 -15.21 -22.78
C LYS A 37 -25.68 -15.43 -21.49
N LYS A 38 -24.37 -15.18 -21.49
CA LYS A 38 -23.52 -15.34 -20.30
C LYS A 38 -23.78 -14.24 -19.28
N SER A 39 -23.96 -13.00 -19.70
CA SER A 39 -24.21 -11.88 -18.79
C SER A 39 -25.57 -11.98 -18.10
N GLN A 40 -26.59 -12.52 -18.78
CA GLN A 40 -27.90 -12.80 -18.18
C GLN A 40 -27.90 -13.97 -17.20
N ALA A 41 -26.89 -14.86 -17.27
CA ALA A 41 -26.77 -16.00 -16.36
C ALA A 41 -26.14 -15.63 -15.01
N ILE A 42 -25.64 -14.39 -14.85
CA ILE A 42 -24.99 -13.91 -13.63
C ILE A 42 -26.04 -13.31 -12.70
N ASP A 43 -25.98 -13.69 -11.42
CA ASP A 43 -26.79 -13.10 -10.35
C ASP A 43 -26.23 -11.75 -9.92
N TRP A 44 -26.41 -10.71 -10.75
CA TRP A 44 -25.93 -9.35 -10.46
C TRP A 44 -26.37 -8.80 -9.09
N PRO A 45 -27.60 -9.06 -8.58
CA PRO A 45 -28.01 -8.69 -7.23
C PRO A 45 -27.10 -9.18 -6.10
N ALA A 46 -26.36 -10.28 -6.29
CA ALA A 46 -25.40 -10.76 -5.29
C ALA A 46 -24.20 -9.82 -5.11
N PHE A 47 -23.88 -9.00 -6.11
CA PHE A 47 -22.73 -8.08 -6.14
C PHE A 47 -23.12 -6.62 -5.88
N GLU A 48 -24.38 -6.34 -5.54
CA GLU A 48 -24.82 -4.97 -5.26
C GLU A 48 -24.22 -4.42 -3.96
N PRO A 49 -24.00 -3.09 -3.86
CA PRO A 49 -23.54 -2.46 -2.62
C PRO A 49 -24.45 -2.79 -1.43
N GLY A 50 -23.88 -3.12 -0.28
CA GLY A 50 -24.64 -3.52 0.91
C GLY A 50 -24.75 -5.03 1.10
N TRP A 51 -24.11 -5.85 0.26
CA TRP A 51 -24.01 -7.30 0.47
C TRP A 51 -23.41 -7.63 1.84
N GLU A 52 -22.49 -6.80 2.32
CA GLU A 52 -21.79 -6.95 3.60
C GLU A 52 -22.74 -6.85 4.80
N LYS A 53 -23.89 -6.16 4.65
CA LYS A 53 -24.89 -6.00 5.72
C LYS A 53 -25.64 -7.29 6.05
N LYS A 54 -25.46 -8.34 5.25
CA LYS A 54 -26.01 -9.67 5.52
C LYS A 54 -25.23 -10.41 6.62
N ALA A 55 -23.99 -10.00 6.90
CA ALA A 55 -23.18 -10.55 7.99
C ALA A 55 -23.51 -9.84 9.32
N SER A 56 -23.68 -10.63 10.38
CA SER A 56 -23.82 -10.14 11.75
C SER A 56 -22.58 -10.39 12.61
N SER A 57 -21.63 -11.17 12.12
CA SER A 57 -20.37 -11.49 12.79
C SER A 57 -19.19 -11.50 11.81
N PRO A 58 -17.94 -11.33 12.26
CA PRO A 58 -16.76 -11.40 11.39
C PRO A 58 -16.67 -12.69 10.58
N LYS A 59 -16.97 -13.83 11.21
CA LYS A 59 -16.96 -15.14 10.54
C LYS A 59 -17.99 -15.24 9.42
N GLU A 60 -19.22 -14.74 9.64
CA GLU A 60 -20.24 -14.71 8.59
C GLU A 60 -19.83 -13.81 7.42
N LEU A 61 -19.12 -12.72 7.70
CA LEU A 61 -18.60 -11.83 6.67
C LEU A 61 -17.53 -12.54 5.83
N ASP A 62 -16.61 -13.26 6.47
CA ASP A 62 -15.56 -14.03 5.78
C ASP A 62 -16.17 -15.13 4.88
N ASP A 63 -17.17 -15.86 5.39
CA ASP A 63 -17.87 -16.90 4.64
C ASP A 63 -18.63 -16.30 3.43
N LEU A 64 -19.31 -15.16 3.62
CA LEU A 64 -19.99 -14.44 2.54
C LEU A 64 -18.99 -13.92 1.50
N TRP A 65 -17.86 -13.36 1.94
CA TRP A 65 -16.80 -12.87 1.06
C TRP A 65 -16.21 -14.00 0.23
N ALA A 66 -15.84 -15.12 0.84
CA ALA A 66 -15.29 -16.28 0.14
C ALA A 66 -16.26 -16.84 -0.92
N ALA A 67 -17.56 -16.91 -0.59
CA ALA A 67 -18.59 -17.36 -1.54
C ALA A 67 -18.77 -16.36 -2.70
N LEU A 68 -18.78 -15.07 -2.39
CA LEU A 68 -18.95 -13.99 -3.36
C LEU A 68 -17.74 -13.86 -4.29
N GLU A 69 -16.52 -13.89 -3.76
CA GLU A 69 -15.27 -13.88 -4.51
C GLU A 69 -15.20 -15.09 -5.46
N LYS A 70 -15.49 -16.29 -4.96
CA LYS A 70 -15.53 -17.51 -5.78
C LYS A 70 -16.52 -17.39 -6.93
N THR A 71 -17.72 -16.86 -6.65
CA THR A 71 -18.76 -16.66 -7.67
C THR A 71 -18.34 -15.60 -8.69
N TYR A 72 -17.75 -14.49 -8.23
CA TYR A 72 -17.23 -13.42 -9.09
C TYR A 72 -16.14 -13.95 -10.05
N ARG A 73 -15.16 -14.70 -9.53
CA ARG A 73 -14.09 -15.30 -10.34
C ARG A 73 -14.62 -16.34 -11.32
N ALA A 74 -15.59 -17.15 -10.93
CA ALA A 74 -16.15 -18.19 -11.78
C ALA A 74 -17.05 -17.63 -12.90
N GLN A 75 -17.87 -16.63 -12.59
CA GLN A 75 -18.93 -16.17 -13.50
C GLN A 75 -18.62 -14.83 -14.17
N VAL A 76 -18.09 -13.86 -13.42
CA VAL A 76 -17.90 -12.47 -13.90
C VAL A 76 -16.57 -12.31 -14.63
N VAL A 77 -15.47 -12.85 -14.10
CA VAL A 77 -14.14 -12.73 -14.74
C VAL A 77 -14.12 -13.34 -16.16
N GLY A 78 -14.88 -14.42 -16.38
CA GLY A 78 -15.04 -15.03 -17.71
C GLY A 78 -15.73 -14.11 -18.74
N LEU A 79 -16.53 -13.13 -18.31
CA LEU A 79 -17.11 -12.14 -19.22
C LEU A 79 -16.06 -11.20 -19.81
N LYS A 80 -14.93 -10.98 -19.11
CA LYS A 80 -13.88 -10.09 -19.59
C LYS A 80 -13.31 -10.56 -20.93
N SER A 81 -13.01 -11.85 -21.06
CA SER A 81 -12.51 -12.42 -22.32
C SER A 81 -13.55 -12.40 -23.44
N GLU A 82 -14.83 -12.55 -23.10
CA GLU A 82 -15.93 -12.46 -24.08
C GLU A 82 -16.14 -11.02 -24.55
N ALA A 83 -16.12 -10.06 -23.63
CA ALA A 83 -16.17 -8.63 -23.95
C ALA A 83 -14.97 -8.24 -24.84
N GLN A 84 -13.75 -8.70 -24.51
CA GLN A 84 -12.59 -8.48 -25.37
C GLN A 84 -12.78 -9.08 -26.77
N SER A 85 -13.33 -10.29 -26.86
CA SER A 85 -13.61 -10.95 -28.15
C SER A 85 -14.62 -10.15 -28.98
N VAL A 86 -15.67 -9.61 -28.34
CA VAL A 86 -16.65 -8.70 -28.97
C VAL A 86 -15.96 -7.42 -29.45
N ALA A 87 -15.10 -6.82 -28.63
CA ALA A 87 -14.35 -5.61 -28.98
C ALA A 87 -13.45 -5.85 -30.20
N ASP A 88 -12.75 -6.99 -30.26
CA ASP A 88 -11.85 -7.34 -31.36
C ASP A 88 -12.62 -7.59 -32.66
N ALA A 89 -13.75 -8.30 -32.61
CA ALA A 89 -14.58 -8.51 -33.80
C ALA A 89 -15.24 -7.21 -34.28
N ALA A 90 -15.71 -6.36 -33.38
CA ALA A 90 -16.23 -5.05 -33.70
C ALA A 90 -15.14 -4.19 -34.35
N GLN A 91 -13.94 -4.15 -33.77
CA GLN A 91 -12.81 -3.41 -34.33
C GLN A 91 -12.38 -3.95 -35.70
N LYS A 92 -12.41 -5.28 -35.91
CA LYS A 92 -12.14 -5.88 -37.22
C LYS A 92 -13.21 -5.49 -38.25
N LEU A 93 -14.49 -5.53 -37.88
CA LEU A 93 -15.59 -5.17 -38.75
C LEU A 93 -15.59 -3.67 -39.11
N SER A 94 -15.17 -2.80 -38.17
CA SER A 94 -15.07 -1.35 -38.39
C SER A 94 -14.05 -0.94 -39.48
N LYS A 95 -13.16 -1.86 -39.87
CA LYS A 95 -12.18 -1.64 -40.95
C LYS A 95 -12.75 -1.91 -42.35
N ASP A 96 -13.94 -2.50 -42.44
CA ASP A 96 -14.62 -2.72 -43.71
C ASP A 96 -15.18 -1.40 -44.27
N LYS A 97 -14.60 -0.95 -45.40
CA LYS A 97 -14.99 0.30 -46.07
C LYS A 97 -16.34 0.21 -46.78
N GLY A 98 -16.91 -0.99 -46.93
CA GLY A 98 -18.21 -1.21 -47.57
C GLY A 98 -19.41 -0.93 -46.65
N LEU A 99 -19.19 -0.72 -45.36
CA LEU A 99 -20.27 -0.50 -44.39
C LEU A 99 -20.77 0.94 -44.39
N ALA A 100 -22.09 1.10 -44.30
CA ALA A 100 -22.71 2.43 -44.16
C ALA A 100 -22.27 3.12 -42.86
N LYS A 101 -22.17 4.45 -42.88
CA LYS A 101 -21.74 5.24 -41.70
C LYS A 101 -22.50 4.90 -40.40
N PRO A 102 -23.85 4.78 -40.39
CA PRO A 102 -24.57 4.41 -39.17
C PRO A 102 -24.18 3.04 -38.60
N THR A 103 -23.79 2.10 -39.47
CA THR A 103 -23.26 0.79 -39.08
C THR A 103 -21.89 0.92 -38.43
N LEU A 104 -20.98 1.67 -39.05
CA LEU A 104 -19.64 1.91 -38.51
C LEU A 104 -19.69 2.58 -37.13
N ASP A 105 -20.59 3.55 -36.95
CA ASP A 105 -20.74 4.27 -35.69
C ASP A 105 -21.23 3.32 -34.58
N ALA A 106 -22.25 2.50 -34.84
CA ALA A 106 -22.73 1.53 -33.87
C ALA A 106 -21.69 0.45 -33.51
N ILE A 107 -20.92 -0.03 -34.50
CA ILE A 107 -19.84 -0.99 -34.28
C ILE A 107 -18.77 -0.39 -33.35
N LYS A 108 -18.40 0.88 -33.56
CA LYS A 108 -17.45 1.57 -32.67
C LYS A 108 -18.01 1.71 -31.26
N THR A 109 -19.28 2.11 -31.12
CA THR A 109 -19.93 2.18 -29.80
C THR A 109 -19.91 0.84 -29.07
N ILE A 110 -20.19 -0.27 -29.78
CA ILE A 110 -20.11 -1.63 -29.20
C ILE A 110 -18.68 -1.96 -28.77
N ALA A 111 -17.68 -1.62 -29.59
CA ALA A 111 -16.27 -1.88 -29.26
C ALA A 111 -15.82 -1.10 -28.01
N ASP A 112 -16.22 0.16 -27.89
CA ASP A 112 -15.89 1.00 -26.74
C ASP A 112 -16.62 0.53 -25.48
N ALA A 113 -17.90 0.20 -25.58
CA ALA A 113 -18.68 -0.37 -24.47
C ALA A 113 -18.07 -1.69 -23.95
N ALA A 114 -17.63 -2.57 -24.84
CA ALA A 114 -16.98 -3.82 -24.48
C ALA A 114 -15.63 -3.60 -23.76
N LYS A 115 -14.85 -2.60 -24.18
CA LYS A 115 -13.59 -2.22 -23.51
C LYS A 115 -13.84 -1.61 -22.13
N THR A 116 -14.86 -0.77 -21.98
CA THR A 116 -15.25 -0.19 -20.69
C THR A 116 -15.66 -1.27 -19.71
N LEU A 117 -16.53 -2.20 -20.13
CA LEU A 117 -16.94 -3.32 -19.28
C LEU A 117 -15.73 -4.15 -18.82
N GLY A 118 -14.75 -4.39 -19.68
CA GLY A 118 -13.52 -5.11 -19.30
C GLY A 118 -12.75 -4.43 -18.15
N LYS A 119 -12.77 -3.09 -18.09
CA LYS A 119 -12.18 -2.31 -16.99
C LYS A 119 -13.06 -2.34 -15.75
N ASP A 120 -14.37 -2.24 -15.91
CA ASP A 120 -15.31 -2.25 -14.80
C ASP A 120 -15.30 -3.61 -14.07
N ILE A 121 -15.09 -4.72 -14.79
CA ILE A 121 -14.87 -6.05 -14.20
C ILE A 121 -13.59 -6.08 -13.35
N ASP A 122 -12.50 -5.44 -13.79
CA ASP A 122 -11.27 -5.40 -12.99
C ASP A 122 -11.45 -4.53 -11.72
N GLN A 123 -12.16 -3.41 -11.85
CA GLN A 123 -12.44 -2.51 -10.73
C GLN A 123 -13.48 -3.07 -9.76
N GLY A 124 -14.39 -3.92 -10.24
CA GLY A 124 -15.44 -4.51 -9.43
C GLY A 124 -14.87 -5.35 -8.29
N LEU A 125 -13.90 -6.22 -8.57
CA LEU A 125 -13.27 -7.04 -7.53
C LEU A 125 -12.59 -6.19 -6.44
N GLN A 126 -11.83 -5.15 -6.85
CA GLN A 126 -11.19 -4.22 -5.92
C GLN A 126 -12.22 -3.45 -5.07
N THR A 127 -13.37 -3.13 -5.65
CA THR A 127 -14.44 -2.41 -4.95
C THR A 127 -15.14 -3.32 -3.94
N LEU A 128 -15.29 -4.62 -4.24
CA LEU A 128 -15.82 -5.59 -3.30
C LEU A 128 -14.84 -5.86 -2.14
N GLU A 129 -13.55 -5.98 -2.44
CA GLU A 129 -12.49 -6.17 -1.43
C GLU A 129 -12.46 -4.99 -0.44
N LYS A 130 -12.52 -3.75 -0.95
CA LYS A 130 -12.64 -2.56 -0.09
C LYS A 130 -13.91 -2.55 0.75
N ALA A 131 -15.03 -3.06 0.23
CA ALA A 131 -16.28 -3.16 0.98
C ALA A 131 -16.16 -4.21 2.09
N TYR A 132 -15.50 -5.34 1.80
CA TYR A 132 -15.17 -6.37 2.79
C TYR A 132 -14.27 -5.81 3.90
N ASP A 133 -13.14 -5.18 3.57
CA ASP A 133 -12.19 -4.65 4.57
C ASP A 133 -12.86 -3.64 5.51
N LYS A 134 -13.69 -2.75 4.93
CA LYS A 134 -14.46 -1.77 5.68
C LYS A 134 -15.46 -2.44 6.62
N ALA A 135 -16.17 -3.48 6.15
CA ALA A 135 -17.13 -4.21 6.95
C ALA A 135 -16.44 -5.06 8.04
N ALA A 136 -15.31 -5.68 7.73
CA ALA A 136 -14.51 -6.47 8.66
C ALA A 136 -13.99 -5.59 9.80
N THR A 137 -13.49 -4.40 9.48
CA THR A 137 -13.06 -3.41 10.47
C THR A 137 -14.23 -2.98 11.37
N ALA A 138 -15.39 -2.69 10.79
CA ALA A 138 -16.58 -2.30 11.54
C ALA A 138 -17.10 -3.43 12.46
N LEU A 139 -17.11 -4.68 11.99
CA LEU A 139 -17.52 -5.83 12.79
C LEU A 139 -16.50 -6.19 13.87
N LYS A 140 -15.19 -6.08 13.60
CA LYS A 140 -14.14 -6.28 14.61
C LYS A 140 -14.23 -5.22 15.72
N ALA A 141 -14.47 -3.96 15.35
CA ALA A 141 -14.72 -2.87 16.30
C ALA A 141 -15.99 -3.08 17.13
N ALA A 142 -17.05 -3.65 16.53
CA ALA A 142 -18.27 -4.00 17.25
C ALA A 142 -18.08 -5.22 18.18
N ALA A 143 -17.28 -6.20 17.77
CA ALA A 143 -17.07 -7.46 18.49
C ALA A 143 -16.09 -7.34 19.67
N SER A 144 -15.11 -6.43 19.59
CA SER A 144 -14.12 -6.25 20.66
C SER A 144 -14.70 -5.66 21.95
N GLY A 145 -15.97 -5.21 21.96
CA GLY A 145 -16.72 -4.92 23.19
C GLY A 145 -16.04 -3.99 24.20
N GLY A 146 -15.04 -3.20 23.79
CA GLY A 146 -14.05 -2.66 24.71
C GLY A 146 -13.33 -1.42 24.18
N ASP A 147 -13.89 -0.27 24.54
CA ASP A 147 -13.22 0.97 24.97
C ASP A 147 -12.33 1.77 24.00
N ASP A 148 -12.18 1.35 22.74
CA ASP A 148 -11.71 2.20 21.64
C ASP A 148 -12.79 2.33 20.55
N GLU A 149 -13.96 2.80 20.98
CA GLU A 149 -15.03 3.23 20.07
C GLU A 149 -14.50 4.33 19.14
N GLU A 150 -14.32 4.01 17.86
CA GLU A 150 -14.46 5.01 16.82
C GLU A 150 -15.92 5.46 16.81
N GLU A 151 -16.22 6.46 17.65
CA GLU A 151 -17.57 6.94 17.96
C GLU A 151 -18.32 7.27 16.66
N SER A 152 -19.21 6.37 16.24
CA SER A 152 -20.13 6.66 15.15
C SER A 152 -21.00 7.84 15.55
N GLY A 153 -21.23 8.79 14.63
CA GLY A 153 -21.94 10.05 14.89
C GLY A 153 -23.30 9.88 15.57
N SER A 154 -23.98 8.75 15.31
CA SER A 154 -25.28 8.42 15.90
C SER A 154 -25.21 8.14 17.41
N GLN A 155 -24.16 7.49 17.92
CA GLN A 155 -24.00 7.22 19.35
C GLN A 155 -23.60 8.47 20.15
N LEU A 156 -23.00 9.46 19.48
CA LEU A 156 -22.66 10.75 20.11
C LEU A 156 -23.90 11.57 20.49
N LEU A 157 -25.04 11.30 19.84
CA LEU A 157 -26.31 11.97 20.12
C LEU A 157 -27.12 11.33 21.24
N ASP A 158 -26.68 10.20 21.84
CA ASP A 158 -27.42 9.53 22.91
C ASP A 158 -27.43 10.38 24.21
N PRO A 159 -28.60 10.83 24.69
CA PRO A 159 -28.75 11.53 25.97
C PRO A 159 -28.10 10.80 27.15
N LYS A 160 -28.12 9.46 27.15
CA LYS A 160 -27.57 8.64 28.24
C LYS A 160 -26.05 8.71 28.31
N ARG A 161 -25.38 8.82 27.16
CA ARG A 161 -23.92 8.93 27.08
C ARG A 161 -23.46 10.26 27.67
N LEU A 162 -24.12 11.35 27.29
CA LEU A 162 -23.86 12.68 27.86
C LEU A 162 -24.03 12.66 29.39
N LEU A 163 -25.13 12.09 29.88
CA LEU A 163 -25.38 11.95 31.32
C LEU A 163 -24.29 11.13 32.04
N SER A 164 -23.86 10.02 31.43
CA SER A 164 -22.80 9.16 31.96
C SER A 164 -21.48 9.92 32.10
N GLN A 165 -21.04 10.62 31.05
CA GLN A 165 -19.80 11.40 31.08
C GLN A 165 -19.85 12.55 32.09
N LEU A 166 -20.99 13.25 32.19
CA LEU A 166 -21.20 14.30 33.20
C LEU A 166 -21.14 13.74 34.62
N THR A 167 -21.75 12.58 34.86
CA THR A 167 -21.73 11.89 36.16
C THR A 167 -20.30 11.46 36.54
N LEU A 168 -19.54 10.95 35.56
CA LEU A 168 -18.13 10.60 35.76
C LEU A 168 -17.25 11.83 36.05
N CYS A 169 -17.49 12.96 35.39
CA CYS A 169 -16.81 14.22 35.71
C CYS A 169 -17.21 14.76 37.09
N LYS A 170 -18.47 14.60 37.52
CA LYS A 170 -18.89 14.95 38.88
C LYS A 170 -18.21 14.08 39.94
N ARG A 171 -18.01 12.79 39.66
CA ARG A 171 -17.36 11.85 40.58
C ARG A 171 -15.84 12.06 40.68
N ASN A 172 -15.21 12.57 39.62
CA ASN A 172 -13.77 12.83 39.59
C ASN A 172 -13.51 14.28 39.15
N ALA A 173 -13.24 15.16 40.12
CA ALA A 173 -13.04 16.59 39.88
C ALA A 173 -11.79 16.92 39.02
N GLU A 174 -10.83 16.00 38.92
CA GLU A 174 -9.64 16.14 38.08
C GLU A 174 -9.89 15.68 36.65
N ARG A 175 -10.95 14.89 36.42
CA ARG A 175 -11.27 14.38 35.09
C ARG A 175 -11.60 15.53 34.15
N ARG A 176 -10.80 15.66 33.10
CA ARG A 176 -11.07 16.53 31.94
C ARG A 176 -11.60 15.68 30.81
N VAL A 177 -12.65 16.14 30.14
CA VAL A 177 -13.18 15.52 28.92
C VAL A 177 -13.24 16.56 27.81
N GLN A 178 -13.16 16.13 26.57
CA GLN A 178 -13.36 17.00 25.42
C GLN A 178 -14.87 17.15 25.17
N PHE A 179 -15.28 18.31 24.66
CA PHE A 179 -16.66 18.58 24.28
C PHE A 179 -16.77 19.08 22.85
N GLY A 180 -17.91 18.74 22.23
CA GLY A 180 -18.40 19.35 21.01
C GLY A 180 -19.83 19.87 21.22
N PHE A 181 -20.13 21.04 20.68
CA PHE A 181 -21.42 21.70 20.80
C PHE A 181 -21.86 22.26 19.45
N VAL A 182 -23.11 22.03 19.04
CA VAL A 182 -23.70 22.57 17.79
C VAL A 182 -25.04 23.27 18.07
N ASN A 183 -25.28 24.41 17.41
CA ASN A 183 -26.53 25.16 17.53
C ASN A 183 -26.74 26.09 16.32
N ASP A 184 -27.89 25.99 15.64
CA ASP A 184 -28.30 26.84 14.51
C ASP A 184 -29.55 27.71 14.76
N ASN A 185 -30.00 27.79 16.02
CA ASN A 185 -31.24 28.44 16.47
C ASN A 185 -32.55 27.83 15.91
N LYS A 186 -32.48 26.85 15.00
CA LYS A 186 -33.66 26.18 14.41
C LYS A 186 -33.89 24.81 15.05
N ALA A 187 -32.82 24.08 15.31
CA ALA A 187 -32.83 22.81 16.02
C ALA A 187 -32.44 22.98 17.49
N PRO A 188 -32.85 22.05 18.38
CA PRO A 188 -32.37 22.02 19.75
C PRO A 188 -30.84 21.95 19.81
N PRO A 189 -30.18 22.73 20.68
CA PRO A 189 -28.73 22.67 20.82
C PRO A 189 -28.30 21.29 21.32
N VAL A 190 -27.22 20.75 20.74
CA VAL A 190 -26.67 19.44 21.08
C VAL A 190 -25.29 19.62 21.70
N LEU A 191 -25.08 18.97 22.85
CA LEU A 191 -23.78 18.87 23.53
C LEU A 191 -23.36 17.40 23.56
N CYS A 192 -22.11 17.12 23.22
CA CYS A 192 -21.50 15.80 23.40
C CYS A 192 -20.18 15.92 24.17
N LEU A 193 -19.87 14.90 24.98
CA LEU A 193 -18.63 14.79 25.74
C LEU A 193 -17.96 13.45 25.45
N ALA A 194 -16.64 13.46 25.24
CA ALA A 194 -15.84 12.24 25.13
C ALA A 194 -14.44 12.41 25.78
N PRO A 195 -13.90 11.38 26.43
CA PRO A 195 -12.60 11.47 27.10
C PRO A 195 -11.41 11.40 26.14
N LYS A 196 -11.48 10.56 25.10
CA LYS A 196 -10.37 10.28 24.18
C LYS A 196 -10.48 11.03 22.84
N THR A 197 -11.68 11.44 22.44
CA THR A 197 -11.92 12.10 21.15
C THR A 197 -11.64 13.61 21.25
N ALA A 198 -10.67 14.12 20.48
CA ALA A 198 -10.37 15.55 20.44
C ALA A 198 -11.62 16.41 20.16
N GLY A 199 -11.78 17.55 20.85
CA GLY A 199 -12.97 18.40 20.73
C GLY A 199 -13.29 18.81 19.28
N ARG A 200 -12.27 19.08 18.47
CA ARG A 200 -12.43 19.38 17.04
C ARG A 200 -13.04 18.21 16.24
N ARG A 201 -12.65 16.97 16.56
CA ARG A 201 -13.20 15.75 15.92
C ARG A 201 -14.65 15.52 16.37
N LEU A 202 -14.94 15.68 17.66
CA LEU A 202 -16.32 15.63 18.18
C LEU A 202 -17.23 16.64 17.47
N PHE A 203 -16.75 17.87 17.29
CA PHE A 203 -17.49 18.89 16.57
C PHE A 203 -17.76 18.49 15.11
N ALA A 204 -16.75 17.98 14.39
CA ALA A 204 -16.94 17.52 13.01
C ALA A 204 -17.95 16.36 12.91
N LEU A 205 -17.94 15.43 13.86
CA LEU A 205 -18.91 14.33 13.91
C LEU A 205 -20.33 14.85 14.20
N LEU A 206 -20.48 15.81 15.12
CA LEU A 206 -21.77 16.46 15.36
C LEU A 206 -22.27 17.26 14.15
N GLN A 207 -21.38 17.94 13.42
CA GLN A 207 -21.74 18.64 12.18
C GLN A 207 -22.23 17.67 11.10
N ALA A 208 -21.57 16.51 10.96
CA ALA A 208 -21.96 15.49 10.00
C ALA A 208 -23.33 14.88 10.32
N GLU A 209 -23.60 14.61 11.60
CA GLU A 209 -24.85 13.96 12.03
C GLU A 209 -26.04 14.94 12.05
N THR A 210 -25.84 16.17 12.54
CA THR A 210 -26.92 17.16 12.70
C THR A 210 -27.11 18.07 11.49
N GLY A 211 -26.10 18.16 10.61
CA GLY A 211 -26.05 19.14 9.51
C GLY A 211 -25.79 20.59 9.96
N ILE A 212 -25.64 20.85 11.26
CA ILE A 212 -25.44 22.19 11.81
C ILE A 212 -23.97 22.58 11.74
N LYS A 213 -23.63 23.64 10.99
CA LYS A 213 -22.23 24.07 10.82
C LYS A 213 -21.71 24.99 11.92
N THR A 214 -22.58 25.56 12.75
CA THR A 214 -22.22 26.55 13.77
C THR A 214 -22.16 25.92 15.17
N GLY A 215 -21.08 26.18 15.90
CA GLY A 215 -20.94 25.73 17.27
C GLY A 215 -19.54 25.93 17.83
N ALA A 216 -19.20 25.10 18.82
CA ALA A 216 -18.05 25.27 19.69
C ALA A 216 -17.45 23.91 20.06
N PHE A 217 -16.17 23.90 20.40
CA PHE A 217 -15.48 22.74 20.97
C PHE A 217 -14.39 23.17 21.93
N GLY A 218 -13.94 22.23 22.76
CA GLY A 218 -12.84 22.43 23.69
C GLY A 218 -12.88 21.40 24.82
N SER A 219 -12.45 21.79 26.03
CA SER A 219 -12.41 20.92 27.20
C SER A 219 -13.48 21.28 28.23
N ALA A 220 -14.03 20.27 28.91
CA ALA A 220 -15.05 20.42 29.94
C ALA A 220 -14.68 19.63 31.20
N TRP A 221 -15.04 20.17 32.36
CA TRP A 221 -14.89 19.50 33.66
C TRP A 221 -15.86 20.04 34.70
N ILE A 222 -16.03 19.32 35.79
CA ILE A 222 -16.93 19.70 36.88
C ILE A 222 -16.13 19.81 38.17
N ALA A 223 -16.24 20.96 38.85
CA ALA A 223 -15.72 21.15 40.20
C ALA A 223 -16.76 21.88 41.04
N GLU A 224 -17.04 21.38 42.24
CA GLU A 224 -18.03 21.99 43.17
C GLU A 224 -19.41 22.23 42.54
N GLU A 225 -19.88 21.29 41.71
CA GLU A 225 -21.13 21.39 40.94
C GLU A 225 -21.18 22.55 39.92
N VAL A 226 -20.02 23.14 39.62
CA VAL A 226 -19.82 24.11 38.54
C VAL A 226 -19.26 23.39 37.31
N LEU A 227 -19.96 23.49 36.18
CA LEU A 227 -19.45 23.02 34.89
C LEU A 227 -18.57 24.10 34.27
N TYR A 228 -17.29 23.80 34.14
CA TYR A 228 -16.32 24.62 33.45
C TYR A 228 -16.20 24.18 32.00
N LEU A 229 -16.21 25.14 31.09
CA LEU A 229 -15.97 24.95 29.66
C LEU A 229 -14.80 25.83 29.26
N SER A 230 -13.77 25.23 28.66
CA SER A 230 -12.62 25.93 28.07
C SER A 230 -12.63 25.73 26.57
N MET A 231 -12.43 26.81 25.82
CA MET A 231 -12.64 26.86 24.37
C MET A 231 -11.44 27.45 23.65
N ASP A 232 -11.10 26.83 22.53
CA ASP A 232 -10.02 27.31 21.64
C ASP A 232 -10.44 28.60 20.91
N LYS A 233 -11.74 28.78 20.64
CA LYS A 233 -12.28 29.93 19.92
C LYS A 233 -13.51 30.48 20.65
N PRO A 234 -13.60 31.79 20.94
CA PRO A 234 -14.72 32.36 21.69
C PRO A 234 -16.07 32.16 20.96
N TYR A 235 -17.10 31.77 21.72
CA TYR A 235 -18.47 31.58 21.21
C TYR A 235 -19.47 32.22 22.18
N GLY A 236 -20.03 33.36 21.79
CA GLY A 236 -20.89 34.16 22.66
C GLY A 236 -22.17 33.43 23.08
N GLY A 237 -22.48 33.48 24.37
CA GLY A 237 -23.71 32.92 24.93
C GLY A 237 -23.72 31.40 25.01
N LEU A 238 -22.56 30.73 24.97
CA LEU A 238 -22.47 29.28 25.16
C LEU A 238 -23.07 28.86 26.50
N VAL A 239 -22.75 29.61 27.56
CA VAL A 239 -23.19 29.36 28.95
C VAL A 239 -24.71 29.19 29.03
N LYS A 240 -25.47 30.07 28.37
CA LYS A 240 -26.95 30.01 28.32
C LYS A 240 -27.46 28.85 27.46
N LYS A 241 -26.81 28.58 26.33
CA LYS A 241 -27.26 27.56 25.36
C LYS A 241 -26.97 26.13 25.82
N VAL A 242 -25.94 25.91 26.63
CA VAL A 242 -25.58 24.59 27.18
C VAL A 242 -26.57 24.12 28.26
N ARG A 243 -27.33 25.01 28.90
CA ARG A 243 -28.34 24.60 29.90
C ARG A 243 -29.45 23.71 29.33
N ALA A 244 -29.84 23.93 28.07
CA ALA A 244 -30.90 23.16 27.42
C ALA A 244 -30.56 21.66 27.31
N PRO A 245 -29.40 21.24 26.73
CA PRO A 245 -29.03 19.83 26.67
C PRO A 245 -28.79 19.22 28.06
N LEU A 246 -28.21 19.97 29.02
CA LEU A 246 -28.04 19.48 30.39
C LEU A 246 -29.37 19.17 31.07
N LYS A 247 -30.35 20.07 30.93
CA LYS A 247 -31.70 19.87 31.44
C LYS A 247 -32.41 18.70 30.76
N ALA A 248 -32.22 18.53 29.45
CA ALA A 248 -32.81 17.44 28.68
C ALA A 248 -32.32 16.06 29.14
N VAL A 249 -31.06 15.94 29.56
CA VAL A 249 -30.50 14.69 30.12
C VAL A 249 -30.73 14.52 31.62
N GLY A 250 -31.39 15.47 32.27
CA GLY A 250 -31.67 15.45 33.72
C GLY A 250 -30.46 15.75 34.61
N PHE A 251 -29.37 16.31 34.06
CA PHE A 251 -28.18 16.66 34.84
C PHE A 251 -28.27 18.10 35.36
N ARG A 252 -28.05 18.28 36.67
CA ARG A 252 -28.13 19.60 37.33
C ARG A 252 -26.75 20.09 37.71
N VAL A 253 -26.45 21.32 37.34
CA VAL A 253 -25.24 22.07 37.73
C VAL A 253 -25.66 23.37 38.37
N ARG A 254 -24.95 23.79 39.42
CA ARG A 254 -25.22 25.04 40.12
C ARG A 254 -24.91 26.23 39.24
N LYS A 255 -23.80 26.14 38.50
CA LYS A 255 -23.27 27.22 37.68
C LYS A 255 -22.55 26.67 36.45
N ILE A 256 -22.55 27.44 35.36
CA ILE A 256 -21.75 27.15 34.17
C ILE A 256 -20.79 28.33 34.00
N VAL A 257 -19.51 28.03 33.84
CA VAL A 257 -18.43 29.02 33.75
C VAL A 257 -17.63 28.76 32.47
N LEU A 258 -17.42 29.81 31.69
CA LEU A 258 -16.48 29.78 30.58
C LEU A 258 -15.10 30.25 31.07
N ALA A 259 -14.12 29.35 31.03
CA ALA A 259 -12.76 29.61 31.47
C ALA A 259 -11.80 29.63 30.27
N SER A 260 -10.87 30.59 30.21
CA SER A 260 -9.73 30.52 29.29
C SER A 260 -8.80 29.36 29.66
N GLU A 261 -7.87 29.00 28.78
CA GLU A 261 -6.80 28.04 29.09
C GLU A 261 -6.02 28.41 30.37
N ASP A 262 -5.86 29.71 30.62
CA ASP A 262 -5.19 30.26 31.82
C ASP A 262 -6.06 30.22 33.10
N GLY A 263 -7.27 29.65 33.03
CA GLY A 263 -8.21 29.60 34.15
C GLY A 263 -8.93 30.92 34.46
N THR A 264 -8.70 31.99 33.69
CA THR A 264 -9.45 33.24 33.83
C THR A 264 -10.90 33.06 33.40
N VAL A 265 -11.84 33.55 34.21
CA VAL A 265 -13.28 33.50 33.92
C VAL A 265 -13.63 34.54 32.86
N VAL A 266 -14.10 34.09 31.70
CA VAL A 266 -14.44 34.94 30.54
C VAL A 266 -15.92 35.31 30.53
N GLU A 267 -16.79 34.33 30.78
CA GLU A 267 -18.24 34.51 30.81
C GLU A 267 -18.77 33.67 31.96
N GLN A 268 -19.59 34.29 32.81
CA GLN A 268 -20.17 33.64 33.97
C GLN A 268 -21.68 33.88 33.96
N ASP A 269 -22.46 32.83 34.17
CA ASP A 269 -23.91 33.00 34.32
C ASP A 269 -24.20 33.72 35.65
N GLU A 270 -24.89 34.86 35.57
CA GLU A 270 -25.40 35.58 36.74
C GLU A 270 -26.69 34.91 37.22
N ASP A 271 -26.55 34.19 38.33
CA ASP A 271 -27.52 33.60 39.26
C ASP A 271 -28.86 33.00 38.77
N THR A 272 -29.04 31.73 39.15
CA THR A 272 -30.34 31.14 39.45
C THR A 272 -30.24 30.56 40.86
N GLU A 273 -30.91 31.20 41.83
CA GLU A 273 -31.02 30.69 43.21
C GLU A 273 -32.02 29.52 43.34
N ALA A 274 -31.73 28.66 44.34
CA ALA A 274 -32.54 27.62 45.00
C ALA A 274 -32.79 26.29 44.25
N ASP A 275 -32.25 25.16 44.74
CA ASP A 275 -32.74 24.42 45.93
C ASP A 275 -31.78 23.27 46.32
N SER A 276 -31.68 22.95 47.61
CA SER A 276 -30.68 22.03 48.21
C SER A 276 -31.33 20.76 48.81
N GLN A 277 -30.67 19.58 48.72
CA GLN A 277 -30.60 18.58 49.82
C GLN A 277 -29.64 17.38 49.55
N THR A 278 -28.61 17.27 50.41
CA THR A 278 -27.98 16.12 51.13
C THR A 278 -27.93 14.69 50.55
N ASP A 279 -26.72 14.07 50.43
CA ASP A 279 -26.05 13.19 51.43
C ASP A 279 -24.85 12.40 50.84
N ALA A 280 -23.91 11.95 51.68
CA ALA A 280 -22.65 11.20 51.40
C ALA A 280 -22.43 10.10 52.48
N PRO A 281 -21.32 9.29 52.55
CA PRO A 281 -20.46 8.56 51.57
C PRO A 281 -20.05 7.10 52.03
N ALA A 282 -19.20 6.36 51.28
CA ALA A 282 -18.12 5.41 51.75
C ALA A 282 -17.52 4.53 50.58
N ALA A 283 -16.20 4.57 50.25
CA ALA A 283 -15.04 3.72 50.68
C ALA A 283 -14.96 2.31 50.00
N ALA A 284 -13.86 1.63 49.60
CA ALA A 284 -12.38 1.81 49.50
C ALA A 284 -11.77 0.67 48.58
N ALA A 285 -10.43 0.66 48.39
CA ALA A 285 -9.56 0.06 47.34
C ALA A 285 -9.27 -1.48 47.31
N PRO A 286 -8.55 -2.03 46.28
CA PRO A 286 -8.12 -3.44 46.15
C PRO A 286 -6.59 -3.69 46.36
N ALA A 287 -6.18 -4.96 46.53
CA ALA A 287 -4.78 -5.41 46.69
C ALA A 287 -4.45 -6.67 45.84
N ALA A 288 -3.15 -6.91 45.59
CA ALA A 288 -2.55 -7.60 44.45
C ALA A 288 -1.73 -8.90 44.73
N ALA A 289 -1.25 -9.52 43.62
CA ALA A 289 -0.04 -10.36 43.41
C ALA A 289 -0.09 -11.88 43.81
N PRO A 290 0.87 -12.78 43.41
CA PRO A 290 2.05 -12.70 42.49
C PRO A 290 2.33 -13.93 41.55
N GLU A 291 3.38 -13.81 40.71
CA GLU A 291 4.08 -14.80 39.84
C GLU A 291 5.04 -15.78 40.58
N ALA A 292 5.50 -16.87 39.90
CA ALA A 292 6.87 -17.47 39.91
C ALA A 292 6.98 -18.70 38.92
N PRO A 293 8.14 -19.36 38.66
CA PRO A 293 9.07 -19.10 37.54
C PRO A 293 9.56 -20.36 36.75
N ALA A 294 10.43 -20.13 35.75
CA ALA A 294 11.01 -21.04 34.74
C ALA A 294 12.31 -21.81 35.15
N GLU A 295 12.70 -22.83 34.36
CA GLU A 295 14.00 -23.55 34.43
C GLU A 295 14.53 -23.94 33.00
N ALA A 296 15.84 -24.17 32.87
CA ALA A 296 16.74 -23.93 31.71
C ALA A 296 16.90 -25.04 30.61
N PRO A 297 17.57 -24.76 29.45
CA PRO A 297 17.68 -25.67 28.28
C PRO A 297 19.08 -26.30 28.04
N ALA A 298 19.14 -27.32 27.17
CA ALA A 298 20.37 -27.99 26.71
C ALA A 298 20.37 -28.32 25.18
N ASP A 299 21.53 -28.10 24.57
CA ASP A 299 22.12 -28.57 23.28
C ASP A 299 21.39 -28.35 21.93
N ALA A 300 22.06 -27.60 21.03
CA ALA A 300 21.60 -27.19 19.71
C ALA A 300 22.18 -28.04 18.55
N PRO A 301 21.34 -28.53 17.60
CA PRO A 301 21.77 -29.04 16.31
C PRO A 301 21.81 -27.96 15.21
N ALA A 302 22.57 -28.24 14.16
CA ALA A 302 22.94 -27.30 13.09
C ALA A 302 21.74 -26.67 12.33
N VAL A 303 21.85 -25.35 12.13
CA VAL A 303 20.87 -24.47 11.50
C VAL A 303 20.60 -24.84 10.03
N PRO A 304 19.34 -25.03 9.60
CA PRO A 304 19.00 -25.19 8.19
C PRO A 304 19.14 -23.87 7.42
N PRO A 305 19.60 -23.89 6.15
CA PRO A 305 19.82 -22.69 5.36
C PRO A 305 18.52 -21.92 5.09
N SER A 306 18.63 -20.58 5.00
CA SER A 306 17.50 -19.70 4.68
C SER A 306 16.87 -20.04 3.33
N PRO A 307 15.58 -19.70 3.07
CA PRO A 307 14.91 -19.98 1.80
C PRO A 307 15.63 -19.39 0.58
N ASP A 308 16.22 -18.20 0.73
CA ASP A 308 17.04 -17.57 -0.32
C ASP A 308 18.36 -18.33 -0.54
N ALA A 309 19.01 -18.79 0.54
CA ALA A 309 20.18 -19.64 0.44
C ALA A 309 19.84 -21.00 -0.20
N ALA A 310 18.66 -21.56 0.10
CA ALA A 310 18.16 -22.78 -0.51
C ALA A 310 17.86 -22.60 -2.01
N TYR A 311 17.28 -21.47 -2.41
CA TYR A 311 17.08 -21.11 -3.83
C TYR A 311 18.41 -20.98 -4.56
N LEU A 312 19.35 -20.19 -4.03
CA LEU A 312 20.67 -19.98 -4.65
C LEU A 312 21.48 -21.28 -4.73
N ALA A 313 21.46 -22.10 -3.68
CA ALA A 313 22.11 -23.41 -3.68
C ALA A 313 21.50 -24.35 -4.72
N LYS A 314 20.17 -24.37 -4.86
CA LYS A 314 19.49 -25.21 -5.85
C LYS A 314 19.73 -24.72 -7.28
N LEU A 315 19.68 -23.42 -7.52
CA LEU A 315 20.00 -22.82 -8.83
C LEU A 315 21.45 -23.11 -9.24
N ALA A 316 22.39 -22.98 -8.30
CA ALA A 316 23.80 -23.32 -8.52
C ALA A 316 23.99 -24.80 -8.87
N ALA A 317 23.30 -25.71 -8.17
CA ALA A 317 23.34 -27.14 -8.44
C ALA A 317 22.78 -27.50 -9.84
N MET A 318 21.77 -26.78 -10.33
CA MET A 318 21.10 -27.08 -11.60
C MET A 318 21.73 -26.41 -12.83
N ARG A 319 22.71 -25.52 -12.64
CA ARG A 319 23.22 -24.65 -13.71
C ARG A 319 23.75 -25.42 -14.93
N ALA A 320 24.41 -26.54 -14.72
CA ALA A 320 24.93 -27.40 -15.79
C ALA A 320 23.82 -28.13 -16.57
N ASP A 321 22.78 -28.58 -15.88
CA ASP A 321 21.66 -29.30 -16.51
C ASP A 321 20.75 -28.34 -17.27
N ILE A 322 20.57 -27.12 -16.76
CA ILE A 322 19.88 -26.04 -17.47
C ILE A 322 20.57 -25.73 -18.80
N ALA A 323 21.90 -25.53 -18.78
CA ALA A 323 22.68 -25.24 -19.98
C ALA A 323 22.58 -26.40 -21.01
N ARG A 324 22.65 -27.65 -20.54
CA ARG A 324 22.49 -28.85 -21.38
C ARG A 324 21.09 -28.95 -21.98
N GLY A 325 20.06 -28.71 -21.17
CA GLY A 325 18.66 -28.74 -21.60
C GLY A 325 18.39 -27.70 -22.68
N LEU A 326 18.92 -26.49 -22.54
CA LEU A 326 18.82 -25.43 -23.55
C LEU A 326 19.58 -25.77 -24.84
N ALA A 327 20.75 -26.42 -24.74
CA ALA A 327 21.57 -26.81 -25.89
C ALA A 327 21.06 -28.06 -26.64
N SER A 328 20.19 -28.87 -26.03
CA SER A 328 19.75 -30.15 -26.57
C SER A 328 18.87 -30.06 -27.83
N GLY A 329 18.31 -28.89 -28.14
CA GLY A 329 17.32 -28.74 -29.22
C GLY A 329 16.00 -29.49 -28.96
N HIS A 330 15.81 -30.05 -27.75
CA HIS A 330 14.62 -30.79 -27.39
C HIS A 330 13.38 -29.88 -27.36
N ALA A 331 12.21 -30.39 -27.72
CA ALA A 331 10.96 -29.60 -27.76
C ALA A 331 10.58 -28.96 -26.41
N LEU A 332 11.06 -29.53 -25.30
CA LEU A 332 10.86 -28.98 -23.95
C LEU A 332 11.83 -27.84 -23.59
N ALA A 333 12.88 -27.59 -24.39
CA ALA A 333 13.83 -26.51 -24.13
C ALA A 333 13.16 -25.13 -24.09
N ALA A 334 12.11 -24.92 -24.91
CA ALA A 334 11.30 -23.71 -24.91
C ALA A 334 10.56 -23.44 -23.59
N LYS A 335 10.42 -24.44 -22.70
CA LYS A 335 9.77 -24.31 -21.39
C LYS A 335 10.77 -24.02 -20.25
N ILE A 336 12.07 -24.16 -20.49
CA ILE A 336 13.11 -23.96 -19.48
C ILE A 336 13.21 -22.47 -19.10
N GLN A 337 13.30 -21.57 -20.08
CA GLN A 337 13.47 -20.14 -19.84
C GLN A 337 12.28 -19.51 -19.11
N PRO A 338 11.01 -19.75 -19.50
CA PRO A 338 9.87 -19.20 -18.76
C PRO A 338 9.77 -19.67 -17.30
N LEU A 339 10.20 -20.89 -16.99
CA LEU A 339 10.23 -21.41 -15.62
C LEU A 339 11.35 -20.77 -14.79
N LEU A 340 12.51 -20.50 -15.39
CA LEU A 340 13.60 -19.73 -14.77
C LEU A 340 13.16 -18.30 -14.46
N ASP A 341 12.54 -17.63 -15.42
CA ASP A 341 12.05 -16.26 -15.26
C ASP A 341 10.95 -16.19 -14.20
N PHE A 342 10.04 -17.18 -14.17
CA PHE A 342 9.03 -17.32 -13.12
C PHE A 342 9.67 -17.53 -11.74
N ALA A 343 10.65 -18.41 -11.62
CA ALA A 343 11.33 -18.67 -10.36
C ALA A 343 12.06 -17.42 -9.84
N ALA A 344 12.74 -16.69 -10.72
CA ALA A 344 13.41 -15.42 -10.39
C ALA A 344 12.41 -14.32 -9.99
N GLY A 345 11.29 -14.19 -10.73
CA GLY A 345 10.24 -13.23 -10.41
C GLY A 345 9.59 -13.50 -9.05
N LYS A 346 9.45 -14.77 -8.66
CA LYS A 346 8.96 -15.16 -7.33
C LYS A 346 9.91 -14.77 -6.20
N VAL A 347 11.21 -14.99 -6.38
CA VAL A 347 12.22 -14.54 -5.41
C VAL A 347 12.25 -13.01 -5.31
N ALA A 348 12.21 -12.30 -6.44
CA ALA A 348 12.17 -10.83 -6.47
C ALA A 348 10.93 -10.25 -5.77
N SER A 349 9.83 -11.00 -5.73
CA SER A 349 8.58 -10.64 -5.04
C SER A 349 8.55 -11.07 -3.57
N GLY A 350 9.68 -11.52 -2.99
CA GLY A 350 9.77 -12.02 -1.61
C GLY A 350 9.19 -13.43 -1.39
N GLN A 351 8.83 -14.15 -2.45
CA GLN A 351 8.24 -15.50 -2.39
C GLN A 351 9.28 -16.58 -2.68
N ALA A 352 10.39 -16.60 -1.91
CA ALA A 352 11.53 -17.49 -2.14
C ALA A 352 11.17 -18.99 -2.17
N LEU A 353 10.24 -19.42 -1.32
CA LEU A 353 9.72 -20.80 -1.29
C LEU A 353 9.02 -21.18 -2.61
N ALA A 354 8.27 -20.26 -3.22
CA ALA A 354 7.65 -20.48 -4.53
C ALA A 354 8.70 -20.53 -5.64
N GLY A 355 9.78 -19.75 -5.51
CA GLY A 355 10.96 -19.84 -6.38
C GLY A 355 11.64 -21.21 -6.31
N VAL A 356 11.82 -21.77 -5.10
CA VAL A 356 12.36 -23.13 -4.91
C VAL A 356 11.46 -24.20 -5.54
N GLN A 357 10.13 -24.09 -5.37
CA GLN A 357 9.19 -25.03 -6.00
C GLN A 357 9.23 -24.97 -7.52
N ALA A 358 9.41 -23.78 -8.11
CA ALA A 358 9.62 -23.62 -9.54
C ALA A 358 10.95 -24.23 -10.03
N LEU A 359 12.01 -24.22 -9.22
CA LEU A 359 13.24 -24.94 -9.53
C LEU A 359 13.05 -26.46 -9.46
N LEU A 360 12.23 -26.98 -8.54
CA LEU A 360 11.92 -28.41 -8.49
C LEU A 360 11.10 -28.90 -9.69
N THR A 361 10.19 -28.07 -10.22
CA THR A 361 9.47 -28.41 -11.46
C THR A 361 10.40 -28.36 -12.67
N LEU A 362 11.33 -27.39 -12.70
CA LEU A 362 12.37 -27.32 -13.71
C LEU A 362 13.32 -28.54 -13.67
N GLU A 363 13.70 -29.00 -12.49
CA GLU A 363 14.53 -30.20 -12.31
C GLU A 363 13.85 -31.45 -12.88
N LYS A 364 12.56 -31.64 -12.60
CA LYS A 364 11.76 -32.72 -13.19
C LYS A 364 11.69 -32.63 -14.71
N LEU A 365 11.58 -31.41 -15.24
CA LEU A 365 11.56 -31.18 -16.69
C LEU A 365 12.91 -31.48 -17.32
N LEU A 366 14.02 -31.10 -16.69
CA LEU A 366 15.37 -31.42 -17.16
C LEU A 366 15.66 -32.92 -17.10
N ALA A 367 15.21 -33.61 -16.05
CA ALA A 367 15.33 -35.07 -15.94
C ALA A 367 14.52 -35.82 -17.02
N SER A 368 13.50 -35.18 -17.61
CA SER A 368 12.73 -35.75 -18.72
C SER A 368 13.39 -35.57 -20.09
N ILE A 369 14.48 -34.79 -20.18
CA ILE A 369 15.29 -34.67 -21.39
C ILE A 369 16.27 -35.86 -21.37
N PRO A 370 16.18 -36.80 -22.33
CA PRO A 370 17.08 -37.95 -22.37
C PRO A 370 18.54 -37.49 -22.35
N ALA A 371 19.32 -37.98 -21.39
CA ALA A 371 20.75 -37.76 -21.33
C ALA A 371 21.40 -38.54 -22.48
N GLU A 372 21.47 -37.92 -23.64
CA GLU A 372 21.99 -38.53 -24.86
C GLU A 372 23.50 -38.76 -24.73
N ALA A 373 23.90 -40.03 -24.72
CA ALA A 373 25.29 -40.47 -24.73
C ALA A 373 25.96 -40.13 -26.08
N PRO A 374 27.26 -39.83 -26.11
CA PRO A 374 27.92 -39.36 -27.31
C PRO A 374 28.18 -40.51 -28.26
N ALA A 375 27.65 -40.43 -29.49
CA ALA A 375 28.41 -40.53 -30.73
C ALA A 375 27.51 -40.93 -31.91
N ALA A 376 27.72 -40.19 -33.00
CA ALA A 376 27.57 -40.60 -34.38
C ALA A 376 26.16 -40.97 -34.86
N GLU A 377 25.50 -39.99 -35.48
CA GLU A 377 25.21 -40.07 -36.90
C GLU A 377 25.04 -38.65 -37.45
N SER A 378 25.85 -38.29 -38.45
CA SER A 378 25.75 -37.01 -39.14
C SER A 378 24.33 -36.84 -39.66
N PRO A 379 23.58 -35.78 -39.25
CA PRO A 379 22.36 -35.45 -39.94
C PRO A 379 22.70 -35.17 -41.40
N ALA A 380 21.91 -35.79 -42.30
CA ALA A 380 22.03 -35.64 -43.74
C ALA A 380 22.31 -34.17 -44.10
N PRO A 381 23.16 -33.89 -45.11
CA PRO A 381 23.64 -32.55 -45.42
C PRO A 381 22.45 -31.64 -45.66
N VAL A 382 22.09 -30.88 -44.62
CA VAL A 382 21.12 -29.81 -44.73
C VAL A 382 21.73 -28.83 -45.71
N ASP A 383 21.03 -28.57 -46.79
CA ASP A 383 21.45 -27.63 -47.82
C ASP A 383 21.70 -26.26 -47.14
N ARG A 384 22.97 -25.99 -46.81
CA ARG A 384 23.39 -24.80 -46.06
C ARG A 384 22.95 -23.52 -46.76
N ALA A 385 22.92 -23.54 -48.10
CA ALA A 385 22.43 -22.41 -48.89
C ALA A 385 20.94 -22.16 -48.63
N LYS A 386 20.14 -23.22 -48.49
CA LYS A 386 18.71 -23.10 -48.17
C LYS A 386 18.49 -22.58 -46.75
N ALA A 387 19.27 -23.04 -45.77
CA ALA A 387 19.19 -22.57 -44.38
C ALA A 387 19.58 -21.10 -44.24
N PHE A 388 20.69 -20.69 -44.88
CA PHE A 388 21.14 -19.30 -44.92
C PHE A 388 20.09 -18.37 -45.54
N ASN A 389 19.54 -18.74 -46.70
CA ASN A 389 18.53 -17.92 -47.38
C ASN A 389 17.23 -17.79 -46.57
N ALA A 390 16.81 -18.85 -45.87
CA ALA A 390 15.66 -18.80 -44.98
C ALA A 390 15.89 -17.84 -43.79
N ARG A 391 17.09 -17.87 -43.20
CA ARG A 391 17.48 -16.98 -42.10
C ARG A 391 17.57 -15.51 -42.55
N LEU A 392 18.20 -15.25 -43.69
CA LEU A 392 18.26 -13.91 -44.28
C LEU A 392 16.87 -13.36 -44.61
N ALA A 393 15.97 -14.19 -45.18
CA ALA A 393 14.59 -13.81 -45.47
C ALA A 393 13.80 -13.48 -44.20
N ALA A 394 13.99 -14.25 -43.11
CA ALA A 394 13.36 -13.98 -41.83
C ALA A 394 13.84 -12.66 -41.20
N LEU A 395 15.11 -12.28 -41.42
CA LEU A 395 15.68 -11.03 -40.90
C LEU A 395 15.38 -9.79 -41.74
N GLN A 396 14.98 -9.92 -43.01
CA GLN A 396 14.76 -8.77 -43.89
C GLN A 396 13.85 -7.67 -43.32
N PRO A 397 12.72 -7.96 -42.63
CA PRO A 397 11.90 -6.92 -42.02
C PRO A 397 12.66 -6.10 -40.97
N ASN A 398 13.46 -6.77 -40.14
CA ASN A 398 14.23 -6.15 -39.06
C ASN A 398 15.42 -5.37 -39.60
N ILE A 399 16.11 -5.89 -40.62
CA ILE A 399 17.17 -5.17 -41.33
C ILE A 399 16.60 -3.89 -41.96
N LYS A 400 15.42 -3.96 -42.59
CA LYS A 400 14.78 -2.78 -43.19
C LYS A 400 14.38 -1.74 -42.15
N ALA A 401 13.89 -2.17 -40.99
CA ALA A 401 13.59 -1.29 -39.85
C ALA A 401 14.85 -0.65 -39.26
N GLY A 402 15.90 -1.44 -38.99
CA GLY A 402 17.18 -0.96 -38.46
C GLY A 402 17.91 -0.01 -39.41
N MET A 403 17.79 -0.23 -40.73
CA MET A 403 18.32 0.67 -41.77
C MET A 403 17.60 2.03 -41.85
N ALA A 404 16.39 2.14 -41.30
CA ALA A 404 15.69 3.41 -41.14
C ALA A 404 16.01 4.10 -39.80
N GLY A 405 16.74 3.43 -38.91
CA GLY A 405 17.08 3.91 -37.56
C GLY A 405 18.57 4.26 -37.38
N PRO A 406 18.99 4.51 -36.13
CA PRO A 406 20.37 4.89 -35.79
C PRO A 406 21.42 3.79 -36.10
N GLN A 407 20.98 2.54 -36.29
CA GLN A 407 21.88 1.42 -36.63
C GLN A 407 22.28 1.38 -38.11
N ALA A 408 21.73 2.27 -38.95
CA ALA A 408 21.97 2.24 -40.39
C ALA A 408 23.47 2.29 -40.76
N GLU A 409 24.31 2.99 -39.97
CA GLU A 409 25.76 3.02 -40.20
C GLU A 409 26.46 1.69 -39.90
N GLN A 410 25.96 0.92 -38.92
CA GLN A 410 26.51 -0.39 -38.55
C GLN A 410 26.00 -1.52 -39.46
N LEU A 411 24.73 -1.42 -39.91
CA LEU A 411 24.11 -2.44 -40.77
C LEU A 411 24.59 -2.37 -42.23
N LYS A 412 24.82 -1.17 -42.79
CA LYS A 412 25.29 -0.98 -44.17
C LYS A 412 26.52 -1.82 -44.56
N PRO A 413 27.65 -1.77 -43.82
CA PRO A 413 28.83 -2.55 -44.18
C PRO A 413 28.62 -4.07 -44.04
N LEU A 414 27.77 -4.51 -43.09
CA LEU A 414 27.47 -5.94 -42.90
C LEU A 414 26.60 -6.51 -44.03
N ILE A 415 25.61 -5.74 -44.50
CA ILE A 415 24.80 -6.11 -45.67
C ILE A 415 25.68 -6.17 -46.93
N ALA A 416 26.62 -5.22 -47.08
CA ALA A 416 27.58 -5.24 -48.17
C ALA A 416 28.52 -6.47 -48.09
N ALA A 417 28.94 -6.87 -46.89
CA ALA A 417 29.76 -8.05 -46.67
C ALA A 417 29.05 -9.35 -47.09
N ILE A 418 27.73 -9.47 -46.84
CA ILE A 418 26.92 -10.61 -47.34
C ILE A 418 26.94 -10.67 -48.87
N GLY A 419 26.77 -9.52 -49.55
CA GLY A 419 26.82 -9.45 -51.01
C GLY A 419 28.20 -9.72 -51.61
N ALA A 420 29.27 -9.38 -50.87
CA ALA A 420 30.66 -9.59 -51.28
C ALA A 420 31.14 -11.04 -51.08
N ALA A 421 30.53 -11.80 -50.16
CA ALA A 421 30.89 -13.17 -49.82
C ALA A 421 30.54 -14.23 -50.91
N LYS A 422 30.50 -13.87 -52.20
CA LYS A 422 30.07 -14.75 -53.31
C LYS A 422 30.78 -16.12 -53.27
N GLY A 423 30.06 -17.15 -52.81
CA GLY A 423 30.53 -18.54 -52.73
C GLY A 423 31.25 -18.91 -51.43
N ASN A 424 31.50 -17.97 -50.52
CA ASN A 424 32.04 -18.23 -49.19
C ASN A 424 30.92 -18.15 -48.15
N MET A 425 30.26 -19.28 -47.91
CA MET A 425 29.12 -19.39 -46.99
C MET A 425 29.52 -19.05 -45.55
N ASP A 426 30.74 -19.36 -45.12
CA ASP A 426 31.19 -19.10 -43.75
C ASP A 426 31.31 -17.58 -43.48
N LEU A 427 31.78 -16.80 -44.45
CA LEU A 427 31.81 -15.34 -44.35
C LEU A 427 30.41 -14.71 -44.38
N ALA A 428 29.51 -15.28 -45.19
CA ALA A 428 28.13 -14.82 -45.27
C ALA A 428 27.37 -15.10 -43.95
N GLU A 429 27.53 -16.29 -43.37
CA GLU A 429 26.96 -16.67 -42.07
C GLU A 429 27.51 -15.79 -40.95
N ALA A 430 28.83 -15.56 -40.89
CA ALA A 430 29.43 -14.68 -39.89
C ALA A 430 28.96 -13.22 -40.00
N ALA A 431 28.67 -12.73 -41.22
CA ALA A 431 28.07 -11.41 -41.41
C ALA A 431 26.61 -11.36 -40.96
N LEU A 432 25.85 -12.44 -41.18
CA LEU A 432 24.47 -12.58 -40.74
C LEU A 432 24.35 -12.63 -39.21
N ASP A 433 25.24 -13.36 -38.53
CA ASP A 433 25.31 -13.42 -37.06
C ASP A 433 25.56 -12.03 -36.45
N LYS A 434 26.44 -11.24 -37.07
CA LYS A 434 26.70 -9.85 -36.65
C LYS A 434 25.50 -8.94 -36.87
N ILE A 435 24.74 -9.13 -37.95
CA ILE A 435 23.50 -8.40 -38.19
C ILE A 435 22.48 -8.73 -37.11
N GLU A 436 22.32 -10.01 -36.77
CA GLU A 436 21.44 -10.42 -35.67
C GLU A 436 21.88 -9.81 -34.35
N ALA A 437 23.16 -9.86 -34.00
CA ALA A 437 23.67 -9.25 -32.77
C ALA A 437 23.40 -7.74 -32.70
N VAL A 438 23.57 -7.00 -33.80
CA VAL A 438 23.26 -5.57 -33.87
C VAL A 438 21.75 -5.33 -33.72
N LEU A 439 20.91 -6.13 -34.37
CA LEU A 439 19.45 -6.01 -34.28
C LEU A 439 18.93 -6.43 -32.90
N GLU A 440 19.55 -7.40 -32.24
CA GLU A 440 19.18 -7.90 -30.92
C GLU A 440 19.69 -6.98 -29.80
N GLN A 441 20.88 -6.38 -29.96
CA GLN A 441 21.35 -5.27 -29.12
C GLN A 441 20.40 -4.07 -29.22
N SER A 442 19.74 -3.91 -30.37
CA SER A 442 18.76 -2.86 -30.62
C SER A 442 17.35 -3.19 -30.14
N ALA A 443 16.99 -4.48 -30.13
CA ALA A 443 15.76 -4.98 -29.55
C ALA A 443 15.82 -5.02 -28.01
N SER A 444 17.01 -5.27 -27.44
CA SER A 444 17.30 -5.20 -26.00
C SER A 444 17.53 -3.77 -25.51
N SER A 445 17.97 -2.86 -26.40
CA SER A 445 17.88 -1.40 -26.20
C SER A 445 16.50 -0.84 -26.59
N GLY A 446 15.47 -1.70 -26.53
CA GLY A 446 14.20 -1.54 -27.23
C GLY A 446 13.50 -0.19 -27.01
N SER A 447 12.98 0.35 -28.11
CA SER A 447 11.80 1.22 -28.16
C SER A 447 11.74 2.49 -27.30
N GLY A 448 12.87 2.94 -26.75
CA GLY A 448 12.89 4.20 -26.01
C GLY A 448 12.53 5.36 -26.93
N ASP A 449 11.41 6.02 -26.61
CA ASP A 449 11.15 7.38 -27.08
C ASP A 449 12.47 8.17 -26.99
N PRO A 450 12.95 8.91 -28.01
CA PRO A 450 14.14 9.72 -27.88
C PRO A 450 14.12 10.63 -26.64
N ALA A 451 12.94 10.96 -26.11
CA ALA A 451 12.77 11.63 -24.83
C ALA A 451 13.23 10.79 -23.61
N GLU A 452 13.10 9.46 -23.64
CA GLU A 452 13.55 8.55 -22.58
C GLU A 452 15.08 8.54 -22.46
N ALA A 453 15.79 8.39 -23.59
CA ALA A 453 17.25 8.43 -23.60
C ALA A 453 17.78 9.79 -23.09
N GLN A 454 17.14 10.88 -23.49
CA GLN A 454 17.45 12.22 -22.99
C GLN A 454 17.14 12.35 -21.49
N PHE A 455 16.03 11.79 -21.02
CA PHE A 455 15.64 11.79 -19.61
C PHE A 455 16.69 11.07 -18.76
N GLN A 456 17.07 9.84 -19.13
CA GLN A 456 18.07 9.05 -18.41
C GLN A 456 19.43 9.75 -18.36
N THR A 457 19.87 10.33 -19.48
CA THR A 457 21.12 11.10 -19.56
C THR A 457 21.10 12.31 -18.62
N LEU A 458 20.01 13.08 -18.64
CA LEU A 458 19.88 14.27 -17.80
C LEU A 458 19.75 13.90 -16.32
N LEU A 459 18.99 12.85 -15.99
CA LEU A 459 18.83 12.35 -14.63
C LEU A 459 20.19 11.96 -14.04
N ALA A 460 20.98 11.15 -14.74
CA ALA A 460 22.30 10.73 -14.28
C ALA A 460 23.24 11.93 -14.03
N SER A 461 23.18 12.96 -14.89
CA SER A 461 23.99 14.17 -14.71
C SER A 461 23.56 15.05 -13.52
N LEU A 462 22.28 15.03 -13.16
CA LEU A 462 21.73 15.85 -12.07
C LEU A 462 21.78 15.14 -10.72
N GLU A 463 21.79 13.80 -10.69
CA GLU A 463 21.72 13.01 -9.46
C GLU A 463 22.91 13.28 -8.53
N GLU A 464 24.13 13.34 -9.05
CA GLU A 464 25.31 13.64 -8.24
C GLU A 464 25.26 15.06 -7.64
N ARG A 465 24.84 16.05 -8.45
CA ARG A 465 24.62 17.43 -8.00
C ARG A 465 23.51 17.51 -6.94
N TYR A 466 22.42 16.77 -7.16
CA TYR A 466 21.28 16.70 -6.27
C TYR A 466 21.66 16.16 -4.89
N LEU A 467 22.40 15.04 -4.84
CA LEU A 467 22.90 14.46 -3.60
C LEU A 467 23.88 15.41 -2.88
N LYS A 468 24.78 16.05 -3.62
CA LYS A 468 25.75 17.01 -3.06
C LYS A 468 25.06 18.24 -2.46
N VAL A 469 24.05 18.79 -3.15
CA VAL A 469 23.28 19.93 -2.67
C VAL A 469 22.43 19.54 -1.46
N LEU A 470 21.73 18.39 -1.51
CA LEU A 470 20.95 17.91 -0.37
C LEU A 470 21.78 17.62 0.88
N ALA A 471 23.03 17.18 0.72
CA ALA A 471 23.94 16.99 1.85
C ALA A 471 24.20 18.29 2.63
N GLY A 472 24.10 19.45 1.98
CA GLY A 472 24.19 20.77 2.59
C GLY A 472 22.89 21.29 3.20
N ASN A 473 21.82 20.47 3.26
CA ASN A 473 20.50 20.85 3.82
C ASN A 473 20.00 22.23 3.38
N PRO A 474 19.82 22.46 2.06
CA PRO A 474 19.36 23.74 1.58
C PRO A 474 17.95 24.01 2.09
N LYS A 475 17.60 25.28 2.28
CA LYS A 475 16.24 25.70 2.67
C LYS A 475 15.16 25.15 1.73
N GLU A 476 15.51 24.89 0.47
CA GLU A 476 14.62 24.31 -0.53
C GLU A 476 14.68 22.76 -0.65
N ALA A 477 15.25 22.05 0.32
CA ALA A 477 15.41 20.58 0.26
C ALA A 477 14.09 19.84 -0.06
N THR A 478 12.98 20.24 0.55
CA THR A 478 11.65 19.65 0.31
C THR A 478 11.20 19.86 -1.15
N LYS A 479 11.46 21.05 -1.71
CA LYS A 479 11.10 21.39 -3.09
C LYS A 479 11.97 20.62 -4.10
N LEU A 480 13.26 20.47 -3.81
CA LEU A 480 14.18 19.63 -4.60
C LEU A 480 13.70 18.18 -4.65
N ARG A 481 13.35 17.59 -3.50
CA ARG A 481 12.81 16.21 -3.41
C ARG A 481 11.49 16.06 -4.18
N ALA A 482 10.58 17.03 -4.04
CA ALA A 482 9.30 17.00 -4.73
C ALA A 482 9.45 17.03 -6.26
N VAL A 483 10.37 17.84 -6.79
CA VAL A 483 10.60 17.92 -8.24
C VAL A 483 11.31 16.66 -8.77
N MET A 484 12.25 16.07 -8.01
CA MET A 484 12.88 14.79 -8.35
C MET A 484 11.85 13.66 -8.40
N GLY A 485 10.99 13.56 -7.38
CA GLY A 485 9.89 12.57 -7.34
C GLY A 485 8.88 12.77 -8.48
N LEU A 486 8.53 14.02 -8.81
CA LEU A 486 7.68 14.33 -9.96
C LEU A 486 8.32 13.88 -11.28
N ALA A 487 9.63 14.08 -11.45
CA ALA A 487 10.33 13.65 -12.66
C ALA A 487 10.29 12.12 -12.82
N GLN A 488 10.51 11.38 -11.73
CA GLN A 488 10.45 9.91 -11.71
C GLN A 488 9.03 9.38 -11.95
N ASP A 489 8.00 9.92 -11.28
CA ASP A 489 6.58 9.55 -11.49
C ASP A 489 6.14 9.76 -12.95
N ARG A 490 6.63 10.81 -13.61
CA ARG A 490 6.35 11.03 -15.04
C ARG A 490 7.06 10.02 -15.92
N ALA A 491 8.28 9.63 -15.60
CA ALA A 491 9.01 8.60 -16.34
C ALA A 491 8.34 7.22 -16.18
N GLU A 492 7.87 6.85 -14.99
CA GLU A 492 7.13 5.61 -14.73
C GLU A 492 5.85 5.51 -15.56
N LYS A 493 5.18 6.65 -15.82
CA LYS A 493 4.00 6.75 -16.69
C LYS A 493 4.34 6.85 -18.17
N SER A 494 5.60 6.63 -18.55
CA SER A 494 6.14 6.82 -19.92
C SER A 494 5.92 8.23 -20.49
N GLN A 495 5.82 9.25 -19.63
CA GLN A 495 5.65 10.66 -20.00
C GLN A 495 7.01 11.40 -19.97
N PHE A 496 8.00 10.88 -20.70
CA PHE A 496 9.39 11.35 -20.63
C PHE A 496 9.58 12.82 -21.00
N ALA A 497 8.78 13.37 -21.91
CA ALA A 497 8.80 14.81 -22.21
C ALA A 497 8.42 15.69 -21.01
N ALA A 498 7.44 15.26 -20.20
CA ALA A 498 7.06 15.96 -18.97
C ALA A 498 8.14 15.75 -17.87
N GLY A 499 8.70 14.54 -17.78
CA GLY A 499 9.83 14.24 -16.89
C GLY A 499 11.05 15.10 -17.18
N LEU A 500 11.38 15.31 -18.45
CA LEU A 500 12.48 16.19 -18.89
C LEU A 500 12.27 17.64 -18.47
N ASN A 501 11.03 18.15 -18.53
CA ASN A 501 10.73 19.51 -18.06
C ASN A 501 10.90 19.61 -16.53
N ALA A 502 10.50 18.58 -15.78
CA ALA A 502 10.74 18.52 -14.33
C ALA A 502 12.24 18.46 -14.01
N LEU A 503 13.05 17.68 -14.74
CA LEU A 503 14.50 17.66 -14.57
C LEU A 503 15.17 19.00 -14.89
N LYS A 504 14.71 19.73 -15.91
CA LYS A 504 15.20 21.10 -16.19
C LYS A 504 14.88 22.06 -15.05
N GLN A 505 13.67 21.96 -14.49
CA GLN A 505 13.30 22.73 -13.30
C GLN A 505 14.18 22.35 -12.09
N LEU A 506 14.46 21.06 -11.89
CA LEU A 506 15.37 20.58 -10.85
C LEU A 506 16.77 21.16 -11.03
N ALA A 507 17.28 21.22 -12.26
CA ALA A 507 18.58 21.82 -12.54
C ALA A 507 18.66 23.28 -12.09
N THR A 508 17.65 24.10 -12.42
CA THR A 508 17.56 25.50 -11.97
C THR A 508 17.54 25.61 -10.45
N LEU A 509 16.73 24.80 -9.77
CA LEU A 509 16.64 24.81 -8.30
C LEU A 509 17.94 24.38 -7.63
N LEU A 510 18.68 23.46 -8.23
CA LEU A 510 19.99 23.05 -7.74
C LEU A 510 21.04 24.16 -7.88
N ASP A 511 20.99 24.93 -8.96
CA ASP A 511 21.89 26.07 -9.15
C ASP A 511 21.56 27.21 -8.17
N GLU A 512 20.27 27.48 -7.92
CA GLU A 512 19.81 28.43 -6.90
C GLU A 512 20.22 28.00 -5.49
N ALA A 513 20.02 26.73 -5.14
CA ALA A 513 20.41 26.17 -3.85
C ALA A 513 21.93 26.19 -3.64
N ALA A 514 22.71 25.92 -4.68
CA ALA A 514 24.17 26.01 -4.63
C ALA A 514 24.66 27.46 -4.46
N ALA A 515 23.98 28.44 -5.06
CA ALA A 515 24.32 29.85 -4.96
C ALA A 515 23.99 30.48 -3.61
N GLN A 516 22.99 29.95 -2.90
CA GLN A 516 22.54 30.52 -1.62
C GLN A 516 23.51 30.28 -0.46
N GLY A 517 24.48 29.38 -0.59
CA GLY A 517 25.43 29.05 0.47
C GLY A 517 24.75 28.41 1.69
N SER A 518 25.35 27.38 2.27
CA SER A 518 24.91 26.78 3.52
C SER A 518 25.27 27.69 4.70
N ASP A 519 24.65 28.87 4.77
CA ASP A 519 24.72 29.78 5.93
C ASP A 519 23.43 29.63 6.77
N SER A 520 23.06 28.38 7.04
CA SER A 520 22.15 28.06 8.13
C SER A 520 23.01 28.05 9.39
N GLY A 521 23.06 29.18 10.11
CA GLY A 521 23.78 29.34 11.38
C GLY A 521 23.31 28.45 12.55
N LEU A 522 22.79 27.26 12.25
CA LEU A 522 22.55 26.18 13.20
C LEU A 522 23.76 25.24 13.16
N PRO A 523 24.22 24.71 14.31
CA PRO A 523 25.30 23.74 14.33
C PRO A 523 24.86 22.47 13.59
N GLU A 524 25.24 22.35 12.32
CA GLU A 524 24.96 21.22 11.43
C GLU A 524 25.33 19.85 12.03
N ALA A 525 26.23 19.85 13.01
CA ALA A 525 26.64 18.67 13.76
C ALA A 525 25.46 18.01 14.50
N GLY A 526 24.60 18.79 15.16
CA GLY A 526 23.47 18.25 15.95
C GLY A 526 22.39 17.61 15.08
N ILE A 527 22.01 18.28 13.98
CA ILE A 527 20.97 17.76 13.07
C ILE A 527 21.47 16.51 12.33
N ARG A 528 22.75 16.47 11.94
CA ARG A 528 23.34 15.28 11.31
C ARG A 528 23.38 14.09 12.25
N ALA A 529 23.81 14.29 13.49
CA ALA A 529 23.82 13.24 14.51
C ALA A 529 22.40 12.72 14.81
N TYR A 530 21.42 13.63 14.90
CA TYR A 530 20.02 13.25 15.08
C TYR A 530 19.49 12.39 13.92
N ARG A 531 19.68 12.82 12.67
CA ARG A 531 19.25 12.02 11.50
C ARG A 531 19.95 10.69 11.40
N GLN A 532 21.24 10.64 11.74
CA GLN A 532 21.98 9.39 11.82
C GLN A 532 21.36 8.45 12.86
N SER A 533 21.00 8.96 14.04
CA SER A 533 20.35 8.15 15.08
C SER A 533 18.97 7.60 14.66
N LEU A 534 18.21 8.33 13.85
CA LEU A 534 16.93 7.86 13.29
C LEU A 534 17.13 6.70 12.29
N LEU A 535 18.16 6.78 11.45
CA LEU A 535 18.52 5.70 10.52
C LEU A 535 19.01 4.44 11.26
N GLU A 536 19.81 4.63 12.31
CA GLU A 536 20.25 3.55 13.18
C GLU A 536 19.07 2.88 13.89
N PHE A 537 18.09 3.67 14.32
CA PHE A 537 16.86 3.14 14.89
C PHE A 537 16.07 2.30 13.89
N ARG A 538 15.87 2.77 12.65
CA ARG A 538 15.21 1.97 11.62
C ARG A 538 15.93 0.64 11.36
N THR A 539 17.27 0.68 11.34
CA THR A 539 18.08 -0.52 11.20
C THR A 539 17.89 -1.49 12.37
N ALA A 540 17.82 -0.97 13.60
CA ALA A 540 17.56 -1.75 14.81
C ALA A 540 16.14 -2.34 14.82
N TYR A 541 15.15 -1.58 14.35
CA TYR A 541 13.77 -2.02 14.16
C TYR A 541 13.67 -3.21 13.18
N ASP A 542 14.30 -3.08 12.01
CA ASP A 542 14.31 -4.15 11.00
C ASP A 542 15.04 -5.40 11.51
N ALA A 543 16.05 -5.22 12.37
CA ALA A 543 16.73 -6.33 13.03
C ALA A 543 15.83 -7.02 14.08
N ALA A 544 15.18 -6.25 14.95
CA ALA A 544 14.23 -6.76 15.94
C ALA A 544 13.08 -7.53 15.28
N THR A 545 12.50 -6.98 14.19
CA THR A 545 11.43 -7.64 13.42
C THR A 545 11.88 -9.00 12.88
N ARG A 546 13.10 -9.08 12.33
CA ARG A 546 13.66 -10.36 11.85
C ARG A 546 13.89 -11.36 12.97
N GLN A 547 14.29 -10.91 14.16
CA GLN A 547 14.43 -11.78 15.33
C GLN A 547 13.07 -12.32 15.80
N ILE A 548 12.02 -11.48 15.78
CA ILE A 548 10.64 -11.88 16.10
C ILE A 548 10.15 -12.96 15.13
N GLU A 549 10.34 -12.77 13.82
CA GLU A 549 9.94 -13.77 12.82
C GLU A 549 10.72 -15.09 12.97
N ALA A 550 12.00 -15.02 13.32
CA ALA A 550 12.82 -16.19 13.59
C ALA A 550 12.29 -16.96 14.82
N LEU A 551 11.95 -16.25 15.89
CA LEU A 551 11.36 -16.84 17.09
C LEU A 551 9.99 -17.47 16.80
N LYS A 552 9.12 -16.73 16.10
CA LYS A 552 7.80 -17.20 15.66
C LYS A 552 7.90 -18.53 14.91
N LYS A 553 8.91 -18.69 14.07
CA LYS A 553 9.15 -19.93 13.32
C LYS A 553 9.68 -21.06 14.21
N ALA A 554 10.53 -20.76 15.18
CA ALA A 554 11.15 -21.76 16.04
C ALA A 554 10.18 -22.36 17.08
N ILE A 555 9.22 -21.58 17.58
CA ILE A 555 8.23 -22.06 18.56
C ILE A 555 7.50 -23.32 18.07
N PRO A 556 6.83 -23.35 16.90
CA PRO A 556 6.12 -24.55 16.43
C PRO A 556 7.04 -25.71 16.06
N GLU A 557 8.34 -25.47 15.81
CA GLU A 557 9.31 -26.54 15.56
C GLU A 557 9.63 -27.34 16.83
N GLN A 558 9.54 -26.72 18.01
CA GLN A 558 9.78 -27.38 19.30
C GLN A 558 8.47 -27.73 20.03
N LEU A 559 7.45 -26.89 19.87
CA LEU A 559 6.14 -26.99 20.51
C LEU A 559 5.05 -26.84 19.45
N SER A 560 4.79 -27.92 18.70
CA SER A 560 3.83 -27.89 17.58
C SER A 560 2.40 -27.50 17.99
N GLU A 561 2.03 -27.73 19.25
CA GLU A 561 0.73 -27.37 19.83
C GLU A 561 0.61 -25.85 20.09
N GLU A 562 1.73 -25.11 20.11
CA GLU A 562 1.78 -23.68 20.43
C GLU A 562 1.95 -22.76 19.20
N ALA A 563 1.63 -23.26 18.00
CA ALA A 563 1.70 -22.46 16.77
C ALA A 563 0.85 -21.17 16.84
N ASP A 564 -0.33 -21.25 17.47
CA ASP A 564 -1.20 -20.09 17.67
C ASP A 564 -0.61 -19.07 18.65
N LEU A 565 0.11 -19.54 19.68
CA LEU A 565 0.80 -18.67 20.63
C LEU A 565 1.95 -17.93 19.95
N ALA A 566 2.68 -18.59 19.05
CA ALA A 566 3.75 -17.98 18.27
C ALA A 566 3.22 -16.84 17.38
N GLU A 567 2.05 -17.01 16.77
CA GLU A 567 1.39 -15.96 15.97
C GLU A 567 0.95 -14.79 16.85
N GLN A 568 0.28 -15.05 17.98
CA GLN A 568 -0.16 -14.01 18.91
C GLN A 568 1.02 -13.21 19.49
N LEU A 569 2.11 -13.89 19.83
CA LEU A 569 3.34 -13.26 20.32
C LEU A 569 3.95 -12.35 19.25
N ALA A 570 4.03 -12.83 18.01
CA ALA A 570 4.55 -12.03 16.90
C ALA A 570 3.66 -10.82 16.59
N GLU A 571 2.33 -10.98 16.63
CA GLU A 571 1.37 -9.89 16.43
C GLU A 571 1.53 -8.82 17.53
N GLY A 572 1.55 -9.21 18.80
CA GLY A 572 1.74 -8.28 19.92
C GLY A 572 3.07 -7.52 19.86
N LEU A 573 4.15 -8.18 19.42
CA LEU A 573 5.44 -7.51 19.23
C LEU A 573 5.48 -6.61 17.99
N ARG A 574 4.77 -6.97 16.90
CA ARG A 574 4.61 -6.09 15.72
C ARG A 574 3.79 -4.84 16.06
N ASP A 575 2.73 -4.97 16.85
CA ASP A 575 1.94 -3.81 17.30
C ASP A 575 2.78 -2.87 18.15
N LEU A 576 3.54 -3.43 19.12
CA LEU A 576 4.43 -2.67 20.00
C LEU A 576 5.52 -1.93 19.20
N THR A 577 6.16 -2.63 18.26
CA THR A 577 7.19 -2.04 17.41
C THR A 577 6.59 -1.02 16.43
N GLY A 578 5.41 -1.28 15.87
CA GLY A 578 4.70 -0.36 14.98
C GLY A 578 4.38 0.99 15.64
N GLN A 579 3.87 0.98 16.88
CA GLN A 579 3.61 2.22 17.63
C GLN A 579 4.90 3.03 17.86
N LEU A 580 6.01 2.34 18.10
CA LEU A 580 7.32 2.97 18.26
C LEU A 580 7.82 3.60 16.96
N GLN A 581 7.63 2.91 15.83
CA GLN A 581 7.93 3.42 14.50
C GLN A 581 7.10 4.67 14.18
N ASP A 582 5.79 4.65 14.46
CA ASP A 582 4.91 5.81 14.28
C ASP A 582 5.39 7.02 15.09
N LEU A 583 5.84 6.80 16.33
CA LEU A 583 6.37 7.86 17.18
C LEU A 583 7.69 8.42 16.64
N VAL A 584 8.55 7.57 16.09
CA VAL A 584 9.82 7.97 15.44
C VAL A 584 9.57 8.70 14.13
N ASP A 585 8.55 8.32 13.36
CA ASP A 585 8.16 9.03 12.15
C ASP A 585 7.55 10.40 12.48
N GLN A 586 6.76 10.49 13.56
CA GLN A 586 6.35 11.79 14.12
C GLN A 586 7.55 12.62 14.58
N ALA A 587 8.57 11.98 15.17
CA ALA A 587 9.84 12.60 15.57
C ALA A 587 10.59 13.19 14.36
N MET A 588 10.60 12.46 13.25
CA MET A 588 11.20 12.88 11.99
C MET A 588 10.48 14.11 11.43
N VAL A 589 9.14 14.07 11.35
CA VAL A 589 8.34 15.19 10.85
C VAL A 589 8.49 16.42 11.75
N ALA A 590 8.46 16.23 13.07
CA ALA A 590 8.64 17.30 14.04
C ALA A 590 10.03 17.94 13.97
N ALA A 591 11.07 17.16 13.67
CA ALA A 591 12.43 17.69 13.53
C ALA A 591 12.65 18.49 12.24
N GLU A 592 11.78 18.33 11.24
CA GLU A 592 11.79 19.18 10.04
C GLU A 592 11.07 20.53 10.26
N ASP A 593 10.28 20.69 11.32
CA ASP A 593 9.59 21.94 11.68
C ASP A 593 10.27 22.62 12.89
N GLU A 594 11.10 23.63 12.61
CA GLU A 594 11.82 24.40 13.64
C GLU A 594 10.91 25.07 14.69
N ARG A 595 9.61 25.28 14.39
CA ARG A 595 8.66 26.00 15.24
C ARG A 595 7.75 25.10 16.06
N ALA A 596 7.88 23.78 15.94
CA ALA A 596 6.92 22.88 16.56
C ALA A 596 7.13 22.78 18.09
N PRO A 597 6.10 23.03 18.93
CA PRO A 597 6.12 22.80 20.38
C PRO A 597 6.21 21.30 20.75
N THR A 598 6.35 20.43 19.76
CA THR A 598 6.34 18.97 19.86
C THR A 598 7.63 18.39 20.44
N LYS A 599 8.72 19.18 20.58
CA LYS A 599 10.01 18.65 21.06
C LYS A 599 9.95 18.08 22.48
N ALA A 600 9.29 18.75 23.43
CA ALA A 600 9.20 18.29 24.81
C ALA A 600 8.31 17.04 24.94
N ALA A 601 7.16 17.03 24.25
CA ALA A 601 6.25 15.88 24.21
C ALA A 601 6.92 14.66 23.54
N LEU A 602 7.71 14.89 22.50
CA LEU A 602 8.44 13.85 21.79
C LEU A 602 9.57 13.25 22.65
N ILE A 603 10.37 14.08 23.30
CA ILE A 603 11.43 13.61 24.23
C ILE A 603 10.78 12.80 25.37
N ALA A 604 9.66 13.28 25.92
CA ALA A 604 8.91 12.55 26.94
C ALA A 604 8.41 11.20 26.39
N GLY A 605 7.81 11.18 25.19
CA GLY A 605 7.35 9.95 24.53
C GLY A 605 8.46 8.94 24.29
N LEU A 606 9.60 9.38 23.72
CA LEU A 606 10.78 8.53 23.49
C LEU A 606 11.37 8.00 24.80
N SER A 607 11.40 8.83 25.85
CA SER A 607 11.88 8.41 27.17
C SER A 607 10.95 7.40 27.83
N THR A 608 9.63 7.60 27.73
CA THR A 608 8.63 6.64 28.21
C THR A 608 8.81 5.31 27.48
N TRP A 609 8.87 5.32 26.15
CA TRP A 609 9.08 4.11 25.36
C TRP A 609 10.39 3.37 25.66
N LYS A 610 11.47 4.10 25.90
CA LYS A 610 12.74 3.50 26.35
C LYS A 610 12.57 2.79 27.70
N GLY A 611 11.82 3.39 28.63
CA GLY A 611 11.47 2.78 29.92
C GLY A 611 10.56 1.57 29.75
N ASP A 612 9.55 1.67 28.89
CA ASP A 612 8.60 0.60 28.61
C ASP A 612 9.31 -0.60 27.99
N ILE A 613 10.17 -0.41 26.99
CA ILE A 613 10.94 -1.50 26.38
C ILE A 613 11.81 -2.22 27.43
N ALA A 614 12.44 -1.48 28.34
CA ALA A 614 13.27 -2.06 29.39
C ALA A 614 12.49 -2.77 30.49
N SER A 615 11.23 -2.38 30.73
CA SER A 615 10.39 -2.94 31.80
C SER A 615 9.29 -3.89 31.31
N ASN A 616 9.12 -4.03 30.00
CA ASN A 616 8.08 -4.87 29.42
C ASN A 616 8.37 -6.37 29.65
N PRO A 617 7.51 -7.08 30.41
CA PRO A 617 7.72 -8.50 30.71
C PRO A 617 7.74 -9.38 29.45
N LEU A 618 6.96 -9.02 28.42
CA LEU A 618 6.90 -9.77 27.15
C LEU A 618 8.25 -9.73 26.43
N ILE A 619 8.85 -8.54 26.35
CA ILE A 619 10.16 -8.36 25.72
C ILE A 619 11.23 -9.13 26.50
N ALA A 620 11.20 -9.07 27.84
CA ALA A 620 12.11 -9.86 28.67
C ALA A 620 11.95 -11.38 28.46
N HIS A 621 10.72 -11.87 28.31
CA HIS A 621 10.45 -13.29 28.04
C HIS A 621 10.95 -13.72 26.66
N VAL A 622 10.77 -12.84 25.67
CA VAL A 622 11.19 -13.05 24.28
C VAL A 622 12.71 -13.03 24.15
N ASP A 623 13.39 -12.08 24.78
CA ASP A 623 14.85 -12.01 24.79
C ASP A 623 15.47 -13.19 25.56
N GLY A 624 14.78 -13.69 26.60
CA GLY A 624 15.16 -14.87 27.38
C GLY A 624 14.61 -16.20 26.88
N ASN A 625 14.13 -16.28 25.63
CA ASN A 625 13.39 -17.44 25.14
C ASN A 625 14.23 -18.75 25.20
N PRO A 626 13.60 -19.90 25.50
CA PRO A 626 14.29 -21.18 25.63
C PRO A 626 14.55 -21.88 24.29
N PHE A 627 14.08 -21.33 23.16
CA PHE A 627 14.08 -22.00 21.86
C PHE A 627 15.44 -21.94 21.14
N GLY A 628 16.46 -21.35 21.77
CA GLY A 628 17.80 -21.19 21.18
C GLY A 628 17.87 -20.16 20.05
N VAL A 629 16.83 -19.35 19.87
CA VAL A 629 16.82 -18.22 18.95
C VAL A 629 17.38 -17.01 19.67
N GLU A 630 18.47 -16.43 19.15
CA GLU A 630 19.04 -15.21 19.71
C GLU A 630 18.13 -14.02 19.39
N VAL A 631 17.42 -13.55 20.41
CA VAL A 631 16.53 -12.37 20.34
C VAL A 631 17.04 -11.34 21.34
N ARG A 632 17.19 -10.08 20.90
CA ARG A 632 17.80 -8.99 21.66
C ARG A 632 17.03 -7.69 21.44
N ILE A 633 15.72 -7.74 21.54
CA ILE A 633 14.83 -6.61 21.22
C ILE A 633 15.10 -5.45 22.19
N ALA A 634 15.20 -5.73 23.50
CA ALA A 634 15.43 -4.69 24.51
C ALA A 634 16.77 -3.96 24.27
N GLU A 635 17.84 -4.72 24.00
CA GLU A 635 19.17 -4.16 23.74
C GLU A 635 19.18 -3.32 22.46
N LEU A 636 18.66 -3.86 21.35
CA LEU A 636 18.67 -3.21 20.04
C LEU A 636 17.86 -1.91 20.04
N LEU A 637 16.58 -1.99 20.43
CA LEU A 637 15.69 -0.84 20.40
C LEU A 637 16.03 0.17 21.50
N GLY A 638 16.34 -0.30 22.72
CA GLY A 638 16.70 0.55 23.84
C GLY A 638 17.98 1.36 23.58
N THR A 639 18.99 0.74 22.95
CA THR A 639 20.23 1.44 22.56
C THR A 639 19.95 2.48 21.49
N ALA A 640 19.19 2.13 20.45
CA ALA A 640 18.88 3.04 19.36
C ALA A 640 18.04 4.25 19.82
N LEU A 641 17.02 4.03 20.67
CA LEU A 641 16.24 5.11 21.28
C LEU A 641 17.09 6.00 22.19
N GLY A 642 18.04 5.40 22.93
CA GLY A 642 19.03 6.15 23.68
C GLY A 642 19.80 7.13 22.81
N ARG A 643 20.32 6.66 21.66
CA ARG A 643 21.02 7.53 20.70
C ARG A 643 20.12 8.61 20.12
N ILE A 644 18.84 8.33 19.88
CA ILE A 644 17.90 9.38 19.44
C ILE A 644 17.81 10.45 20.51
N LEU A 645 17.51 10.08 21.76
CA LEU A 645 17.39 11.01 22.90
C LEU A 645 18.65 11.86 23.10
N ASP A 646 19.83 11.22 23.03
CA ASP A 646 21.13 11.90 23.20
C ASP A 646 21.39 12.93 22.08
N ASN A 647 20.84 12.70 20.89
CA ASN A 647 21.08 13.55 19.70
C ASN A 647 19.91 14.49 19.37
N VAL A 648 18.79 14.47 20.10
CA VAL A 648 17.69 15.44 19.87
C VAL A 648 18.23 16.86 20.07
N PRO A 649 18.11 17.77 19.09
CA PRO A 649 18.56 19.14 19.24
C PRO A 649 17.88 19.84 20.43
N GLY A 650 18.66 20.17 21.47
CA GLY A 650 18.19 20.82 22.70
C GLY A 650 18.04 19.88 23.91
N SER A 651 18.55 18.65 23.86
CA SER A 651 18.58 17.71 24.99
C SER A 651 19.68 17.97 26.02
N ALA A 652 20.56 18.96 25.79
CA ALA A 652 21.71 19.30 26.65
C ALA A 652 21.43 20.48 27.59
#